data_AF-A0A6A5TBU6-F1
#
_entry.id   AF-A0A6A5TBU6-F1
#
_cell.length_a   1.000
_cell.length_b   1.000
_cell.length_c   1.000
_cell.angle_alpha   90.00
_cell.angle_beta   90.00
_cell.angle_gamma   90.00
#
_symmetry.space_group_name_H-M   'P 1'
#
loop_
_entity.id
_entity.type
_entity.pdbx_description
1 polymer ?
#
loop_
_entity_poly.entity_id
_entity_poly.type
_entity_poly.pdbx_seq_one_letter_code
_entity_poly.pdbx_strand_id
1 'polypeptide(L)'
;MCFVSLLSLPSVAFRSLESCYAANSGPGRDRAYATPGPFTLYALFSGSCGPRLTAQEHGTNCFWGSRMSLGPFISSLLPRTRITELSSLAMTAHLRLEDAGEKNSHDRQTTHDAFEKHRRLVWLMCATTSLLSARHILVEQNLHYPLQTYFNQIAATAFFAVCLYPWQRKVQVVRQEHRWKRSLQGTLIVAAAHCFGSLSMFLILQAILHTANLALLAMMITISFFAEDMILLATGYTSQSRVESLRLGLLLLACAGILSMEYRLGVPTLLAGILAMLFAGIANALKKLTHKHYPGDMTSKNAEMMWLVNMGSLVAIACIFGPWPREHVILFDLGSFPLRAVNACSTAAALLLGGSIFLPLDAHHGSQPPGTTDVPSQRVRDVLTLLALTGITGCFSTLSLRRSYTSWYQLCFFFIAILCIYGKDTYDTVFDQSTRESNTRGNYDLITYTLGRSDDSESNALVEDSAKSQLRTSQVAPRGFNPRSCLTSMALIMLWTAYVSLNFGQRQHPRAETRLDMNYEASVPLEVVISMYKEKADDVAQLISRLRNMPQMTDARITIYLKDSEADEQQIKQESNAHEVIKLPNLGREAETYLNHIVTRWESLAGQTIFLQADVHNSREFYPFVERYFRAKETGFLNLGWAGNVCNGQDCGDRFGWQDETRLFPAIQSRIDKSTRENVLLSYKGQFVATAARIRGIDKSIYNDLWQALVDENSWAHQEEYLHGREDSMSQPWFGYTMERIWNVLFQCSDMDIAWKCPTLLSGWRPGGSIADCQCFDS
;
A
#
# COMPACT_ATOMS: atom_id res chain seq x y z
N MET A 1 -22.02 -14.02 -0.51
CA MET A 1 -23.28 -13.36 -0.12
C MET A 1 -23.14 -12.27 0.98
N CYS A 2 -21.94 -11.90 1.44
CA CYS A 2 -21.75 -10.84 2.46
C CYS A 2 -21.42 -9.43 1.92
N PHE A 3 -21.59 -9.14 0.63
CA PHE A 3 -21.09 -7.89 0.02
C PHE A 3 -22.09 -6.72 -0.04
N VAL A 4 -23.34 -6.88 0.42
CA VAL A 4 -24.42 -5.88 0.21
C VAL A 4 -24.75 -5.04 1.47
N SER A 5 -24.23 -5.36 2.65
CA SER A 5 -24.63 -4.67 3.91
C SER A 5 -23.72 -3.52 4.37
N LEU A 6 -22.85 -2.98 3.50
CA LEU A 6 -21.82 -1.98 3.87
C LEU A 6 -22.21 -0.51 3.65
N LEU A 7 -23.46 -0.18 3.30
CA LEU A 7 -23.87 1.19 2.95
C LEU A 7 -24.61 1.98 4.05
N SER A 8 -24.57 1.53 5.31
CA SER A 8 -25.19 2.25 6.43
C SER A 8 -24.22 2.42 7.61
N LEU A 9 -23.39 3.48 7.61
CA LEU A 9 -22.64 3.95 8.78
C LEU A 9 -22.51 5.48 8.80
N PRO A 10 -22.70 6.09 9.99
CA PRO A 10 -21.56 6.72 10.66
C PRO A 10 -21.41 6.25 12.12
N SER A 11 -20.19 6.40 12.67
CA SER A 11 -19.73 6.24 14.08
C SER A 11 -19.23 4.87 14.58
N VAL A 12 -19.72 3.72 14.11
CA VAL A 12 -19.33 2.41 14.71
C VAL A 12 -18.03 1.81 14.14
N ALA A 13 -17.69 2.06 12.87
CA ALA A 13 -16.46 1.50 12.28
C ALA A 13 -15.15 2.07 12.86
N PHE A 14 -15.19 3.26 13.48
CA PHE A 14 -13.98 3.87 14.05
C PHE A 14 -13.58 3.28 15.42
N ARG A 15 -14.54 2.84 16.24
CA ARG A 15 -14.23 2.17 17.53
C ARG A 15 -13.64 0.77 17.37
N SER A 16 -13.92 0.09 16.25
CA SER A 16 -13.35 -1.24 15.98
C SER A 16 -11.86 -1.20 15.61
N LEU A 17 -11.35 -0.05 15.13
CA LEU A 17 -9.92 0.18 14.90
C LEU A 17 -9.16 0.40 16.21
N GLU A 18 -9.77 1.04 17.21
CA GLU A 18 -9.20 1.20 18.55
C GLU A 18 -9.00 -0.16 19.25
N SER A 19 -9.94 -1.11 19.12
CA SER A 19 -9.84 -2.40 19.83
C SER A 19 -8.76 -3.35 19.26
N CYS A 20 -8.29 -3.13 18.03
CA CYS A 20 -7.18 -3.92 17.44
C CYS A 20 -5.81 -3.30 17.73
N TYR A 21 -5.73 -2.00 18.00
CA TYR A 21 -4.48 -1.32 18.37
C TYR A 21 -4.28 -1.20 19.89
N ALA A 22 -5.34 -1.18 20.69
CA ALA A 22 -5.28 -1.07 22.15
C ALA A 22 -5.12 -2.42 22.89
N ALA A 23 -5.07 -3.56 22.18
CA ALA A 23 -4.87 -4.86 22.80
C ALA A 23 -3.41 -5.15 23.25
N ASN A 24 -2.51 -4.16 23.17
CA ASN A 24 -1.09 -4.34 23.51
C ASN A 24 -0.56 -3.42 24.62
N SER A 25 -1.44 -2.78 25.40
CA SER A 25 -1.04 -2.09 26.65
C SER A 25 -2.29 -1.71 27.45
N GLY A 26 -2.89 -2.69 28.14
CA GLY A 26 -3.88 -2.43 29.17
C GLY A 26 -3.23 -2.55 30.55
N PRO A 27 -3.16 -1.49 31.37
CA PRO A 27 -2.78 -1.64 32.77
C PRO A 27 -3.91 -2.38 33.50
N GLY A 28 -3.52 -3.32 34.36
CA GLY A 28 -4.42 -3.99 35.29
C GLY A 28 -5.20 -2.94 36.09
N ARG A 29 -6.54 -3.02 36.02
CA ARG A 29 -7.41 -2.27 36.92
C ARG A 29 -7.45 -2.97 38.26
N ASP A 30 -6.59 -2.55 39.18
CA ASP A 30 -6.84 -2.71 40.60
C ASP A 30 -7.95 -1.74 41.02
N ARG A 31 -9.11 -2.30 41.37
CA ARG A 31 -10.14 -1.59 42.13
C ARG A 31 -9.76 -1.69 43.61
N ALA A 32 -9.11 -0.66 44.14
CA ALA A 32 -9.08 -0.38 45.56
C ALA A 32 -9.73 0.99 45.82
N TYR A 33 -10.71 0.99 46.72
CA TYR A 33 -11.45 2.16 47.19
C TYR A 33 -10.53 3.08 48.02
N ALA A 34 -10.36 4.35 47.63
CA ALA A 34 -10.06 5.45 48.55
C ALA A 34 -10.33 6.81 47.88
N THR A 35 -10.99 7.70 48.62
CA THR A 35 -11.43 9.08 48.32
C THR A 35 -10.28 10.06 48.01
N PRO A 36 -10.48 11.09 47.15
CA PRO A 36 -9.54 12.23 47.06
C PRO A 36 -10.08 13.49 47.78
N GLY A 37 -9.21 14.12 48.57
CA GLY A 37 -9.31 15.54 48.94
C GLY A 37 -8.37 16.38 48.06
N PRO A 38 -8.64 17.69 47.85
CA PRO A 38 -8.06 18.46 46.76
C PRO A 38 -6.91 19.37 47.24
N PHE A 39 -5.83 19.54 46.46
CA PHE A 39 -5.03 20.79 46.49
C PHE A 39 -4.26 21.06 45.17
N THR A 40 -4.67 22.19 44.60
CA THR A 40 -4.13 23.20 43.68
C THR A 40 -2.61 23.35 43.45
N LEU A 41 -2.27 23.58 42.17
CA LEU A 41 -1.18 24.38 41.53
C LEU A 41 0.00 24.92 42.37
N TYR A 42 1.23 24.80 41.85
CA TYR A 42 2.04 25.95 41.37
C TYR A 42 3.22 25.51 40.49
N ALA A 43 3.70 26.46 39.70
CA ALA A 43 4.55 26.33 38.52
C ALA A 43 6.07 26.48 38.79
N LEU A 44 6.84 26.28 37.69
CA LEU A 44 8.16 26.84 37.36
C LEU A 44 9.38 26.25 38.06
N PHE A 45 10.30 25.67 37.28
CA PHE A 45 11.68 26.21 37.21
C PHE A 45 12.34 25.89 35.87
N SER A 46 12.84 26.96 35.26
CA SER A 46 13.80 27.02 34.15
C SER A 46 15.15 26.40 34.51
N GLY A 47 15.73 25.62 33.61
CA GLY A 47 17.10 25.09 33.73
C GLY A 47 17.91 25.36 32.47
N SER A 48 18.91 26.23 32.62
CA SER A 48 19.81 26.75 31.58
C SER A 48 20.61 25.69 30.82
N CYS A 49 20.81 25.97 29.53
CA CYS A 49 21.88 25.42 28.70
C CYS A 49 23.26 25.84 29.22
N GLY A 50 24.20 24.89 29.26
CA GLY A 50 25.63 25.13 29.34
C GLY A 50 26.38 24.02 28.60
N PRO A 51 27.22 24.34 27.59
CA PRO A 51 27.95 23.34 26.85
C PRO A 51 29.36 23.19 27.41
N ARG A 52 29.81 21.95 27.64
CA ARG A 52 31.22 21.56 27.67
C ARG A 52 31.27 20.07 27.42
N LEU A 53 31.81 19.67 26.28
CA LEU A 53 32.61 18.45 26.18
C LEU A 53 33.55 18.58 24.98
N THR A 54 34.80 18.31 25.31
CA THR A 54 36.02 18.40 24.53
C THR A 54 36.08 17.34 23.44
N ALA A 55 36.50 17.75 22.24
CA ALA A 55 36.83 16.86 21.14
C ALA A 55 38.09 16.05 21.47
N GLN A 56 38.01 14.73 21.33
CA GLN A 56 39.17 13.85 21.27
C GLN A 56 39.10 13.07 19.95
N GLU A 57 40.13 13.28 19.13
CA GLU A 57 40.33 12.67 17.82
C GLU A 57 40.54 11.16 17.95
N HIS A 58 39.73 10.36 17.25
CA HIS A 58 40.15 9.03 16.81
C HIS A 58 39.68 8.80 15.37
N GLY A 59 40.67 8.71 14.48
CA GLY A 59 40.49 8.40 13.08
C GLY A 59 40.02 6.96 12.89
N THR A 60 38.98 6.80 12.08
CA THR A 60 38.59 5.50 11.53
C THR A 60 38.35 5.66 10.03
N ASN A 61 39.06 4.82 9.27
CA ASN A 61 38.98 4.71 7.82
C ASN A 61 37.58 4.20 7.43
N CYS A 62 36.78 5.06 6.81
CA CYS A 62 35.52 4.69 6.17
C CYS A 62 35.78 3.92 4.87
N PHE A 63 35.71 2.59 4.93
CA PHE A 63 35.60 1.73 3.76
C PHE A 63 34.16 1.80 3.22
N TRP A 64 34.01 2.26 1.98
CA TRP A 64 32.73 2.33 1.27
C TRP A 64 32.22 0.92 0.92
N GLY A 65 31.19 0.46 1.63
CA GLY A 65 30.42 -0.74 1.29
C GLY A 65 29.16 -0.39 0.47
N SER A 66 29.21 -0.72 -0.82
CA SER A 66 28.13 -0.89 -1.81
C SER A 66 26.72 -0.36 -1.47
N ARG A 67 26.44 0.88 -1.92
CA ARG A 67 25.08 1.38 -2.13
C ARG A 67 24.36 0.55 -3.20
N MET A 68 23.16 0.07 -2.89
CA MET A 68 22.18 -0.32 -3.90
C MET A 68 21.78 0.94 -4.69
N SER A 69 22.50 1.19 -5.76
CA SER A 69 22.28 2.33 -6.65
C SER A 69 20.92 2.17 -7.34
N LEU A 70 19.98 3.10 -7.09
CA LEU A 70 18.79 3.32 -7.93
C LEU A 70 19.17 3.77 -9.37
N GLY A 71 20.45 3.97 -9.65
CA GLY A 71 20.99 4.49 -10.90
C GLY A 71 20.90 3.57 -12.13
N PRO A 72 21.12 2.23 -12.08
CA PRO A 72 21.24 1.43 -13.31
C PRO A 72 19.90 1.15 -13.99
N PHE A 73 18.80 1.05 -13.23
CA PHE A 73 17.48 0.73 -13.80
C PHE A 73 16.77 1.96 -14.39
N ILE A 74 16.98 3.14 -13.78
CA ILE A 74 16.46 4.40 -14.33
C ILE A 74 17.33 4.90 -15.51
N SER A 75 18.63 4.58 -15.54
CA SER A 75 19.52 5.01 -16.64
C SER A 75 19.51 4.12 -17.88
N SER A 76 18.99 2.89 -17.81
CA SER A 76 18.93 1.97 -18.96
C SER A 76 17.65 2.08 -19.79
N LEU A 77 16.59 2.70 -19.26
CA LEU A 77 15.31 2.86 -19.96
C LEU A 77 15.10 4.24 -20.60
N LEU A 78 16.02 5.20 -20.40
CA LEU A 78 15.83 6.59 -20.86
C LEU A 78 17.16 7.20 -21.35
N PRO A 79 17.20 7.85 -22.53
CA PRO A 79 18.39 8.54 -23.01
C PRO A 79 18.74 9.69 -22.04
N ARG A 80 19.93 9.59 -21.42
CA ARG A 80 20.47 10.49 -20.37
C ARG A 80 20.54 11.98 -20.77
N THR A 81 20.35 12.34 -22.03
CA THR A 81 20.56 13.70 -22.53
C THR A 81 19.32 14.61 -22.53
N ARG A 82 18.09 14.12 -22.32
CA ARG A 82 16.88 14.97 -22.51
C ARG A 82 16.09 15.37 -21.25
N ILE A 83 16.29 14.76 -20.09
CA ILE A 83 15.40 14.98 -18.92
C ILE A 83 15.91 16.11 -18.01
N THR A 84 17.22 16.18 -17.74
CA THR A 84 17.84 17.37 -17.12
C THR A 84 17.73 18.58 -18.04
N GLU A 85 17.76 18.36 -19.36
CA GLU A 85 17.41 19.40 -20.33
C GLU A 85 15.95 19.82 -20.24
N LEU A 86 14.97 18.99 -19.91
CA LEU A 86 13.56 19.41 -19.85
C LEU A 86 13.22 20.26 -18.61
N SER A 87 13.75 19.92 -17.43
CA SER A 87 13.60 20.75 -16.23
C SER A 87 14.46 22.00 -16.29
N SER A 88 15.67 21.89 -16.84
CA SER A 88 16.52 23.05 -17.16
C SER A 88 15.88 23.90 -18.25
N LEU A 89 15.35 23.37 -19.36
CA LEU A 89 14.75 24.15 -20.44
C LEU A 89 13.58 24.98 -19.94
N ALA A 90 12.72 24.44 -19.08
CA ALA A 90 11.61 25.19 -18.51
C ALA A 90 12.09 26.39 -17.68
N MET A 91 13.21 26.24 -16.96
CA MET A 91 13.77 27.26 -16.06
C MET A 91 14.74 28.22 -16.76
N THR A 92 15.53 27.75 -17.74
CA THR A 92 16.46 28.54 -18.57
C THR A 92 15.71 29.32 -19.66
N ALA A 93 14.62 28.78 -20.22
CA ALA A 93 13.74 29.54 -21.10
C ALA A 93 13.12 30.75 -20.36
N HIS A 94 12.86 30.63 -19.06
CA HIS A 94 12.33 31.73 -18.26
C HIS A 94 13.30 32.91 -18.16
N LEU A 95 14.60 32.67 -17.94
CA LEU A 95 15.60 33.73 -17.80
C LEU A 95 15.90 34.48 -19.12
N ARG A 96 15.62 33.87 -20.29
CA ARG A 96 15.72 34.55 -21.60
C ARG A 96 14.44 35.28 -22.04
N LEU A 97 13.31 35.04 -21.39
CA LEU A 97 11.99 35.53 -21.84
C LEU A 97 11.56 36.88 -21.24
N GLU A 98 12.33 37.47 -20.32
CA GLU A 98 12.01 38.79 -19.75
C GLU A 98 12.42 39.97 -20.63
N ASP A 99 13.29 39.77 -21.64
CA ASP A 99 13.90 40.87 -22.41
C ASP A 99 13.33 41.07 -23.83
N ALA A 100 12.32 40.29 -24.26
CA ALA A 100 11.78 40.37 -25.62
C ALA A 100 10.25 40.55 -25.64
N GLY A 101 9.82 41.76 -26.02
CA GLY A 101 8.43 42.18 -26.18
C GLY A 101 7.65 41.45 -27.29
N GLU A 102 6.31 41.53 -27.19
CA GLU A 102 5.18 41.15 -28.07
C GLU A 102 5.28 40.01 -29.11
N LYS A 103 6.41 39.81 -29.82
CA LYS A 103 6.63 38.68 -30.74
C LYS A 103 6.67 37.29 -30.06
N ASN A 104 6.66 37.25 -28.72
CA ASN A 104 6.73 36.02 -27.92
C ASN A 104 5.37 35.35 -27.61
N SER A 105 4.23 35.92 -28.01
CA SER A 105 2.92 35.31 -27.70
C SER A 105 2.70 33.97 -28.43
N HIS A 106 3.14 33.88 -29.70
CA HIS A 106 3.03 32.65 -30.48
C HIS A 106 3.97 31.55 -29.98
N ASP A 107 5.21 31.91 -29.60
CA ASP A 107 6.18 30.94 -29.05
C ASP A 107 5.75 30.40 -27.67
N ARG A 108 5.11 31.24 -26.85
CA ARG A 108 4.48 30.80 -25.59
C ARG A 108 3.29 29.85 -25.82
N GLN A 109 2.51 30.06 -26.87
CA GLN A 109 1.39 29.17 -27.20
C GLN A 109 1.88 27.81 -27.68
N THR A 110 2.89 27.76 -28.55
CA THR A 110 3.44 26.49 -29.06
C THR A 110 4.12 25.68 -27.95
N THR A 111 4.86 26.32 -27.04
CA THR A 111 5.45 25.66 -25.87
C THR A 111 4.38 25.16 -24.90
N HIS A 112 3.31 25.92 -24.68
CA HIS A 112 2.15 25.48 -23.88
C HIS A 112 1.46 24.26 -24.50
N ASP A 113 1.22 24.27 -25.81
CA ASP A 113 0.58 23.15 -26.52
C ASP A 113 1.47 21.90 -26.52
N ALA A 114 2.79 22.08 -26.64
CA ALA A 114 3.75 21.00 -26.49
C ALA A 114 3.76 20.44 -25.06
N PHE A 115 3.69 21.30 -24.03
CA PHE A 115 3.61 20.86 -22.64
C PHE A 115 2.32 20.09 -22.35
N GLU A 116 1.16 20.61 -22.78
CA GLU A 116 -0.14 19.94 -22.63
C GLU A 116 -0.14 18.54 -23.26
N LYS A 117 0.54 18.38 -24.41
CA LYS A 117 0.73 17.07 -25.05
C LYS A 117 1.52 16.07 -24.20
N HIS A 118 2.49 16.54 -23.41
CA HIS A 118 3.32 15.69 -22.55
C HIS A 118 2.84 15.64 -21.09
N ARG A 119 1.85 16.47 -20.71
CA ARG A 119 1.36 16.63 -19.33
C ARG A 119 1.05 15.31 -18.65
N ARG A 120 0.34 14.41 -19.34
CA ARG A 120 -0.04 13.08 -18.83
C ARG A 120 1.16 12.17 -18.60
N LEU A 121 2.17 12.23 -19.47
CA LEU A 121 3.39 11.45 -19.31
C LEU A 121 4.19 11.95 -18.10
N VAL A 122 4.34 13.27 -17.96
CA VAL A 122 5.00 13.88 -16.79
C VAL A 122 4.23 13.53 -15.51
N TRP A 123 2.90 13.64 -15.54
CA TRP A 123 2.04 13.22 -14.45
C TRP A 123 2.26 11.76 -14.07
N LEU A 124 2.28 10.84 -15.05
CA LEU A 124 2.49 9.41 -14.81
C LEU A 124 3.83 9.15 -14.12
N MET A 125 4.91 9.81 -14.56
CA MET A 125 6.22 9.69 -13.93
C MET A 125 6.22 10.22 -12.49
N CYS A 126 5.61 11.37 -12.25
CA CYS A 126 5.49 11.99 -10.93
C CYS A 126 4.62 11.14 -9.98
N ALA A 127 3.46 10.68 -10.44
CA ALA A 127 2.54 9.82 -9.70
C ALA A 127 3.20 8.49 -9.31
N THR A 128 3.86 7.84 -10.27
CA THR A 128 4.57 6.58 -10.00
C THR A 128 5.72 6.80 -9.01
N THR A 129 6.51 7.86 -9.20
CA THR A 129 7.61 8.20 -8.28
C THR A 129 7.08 8.48 -6.87
N SER A 130 5.98 9.22 -6.75
CA SER A 130 5.30 9.49 -5.48
C SER A 130 4.87 8.19 -4.80
N LEU A 131 4.19 7.30 -5.52
CA LEU A 131 3.72 6.02 -4.98
C LEU A 131 4.88 5.12 -4.51
N LEU A 132 5.93 4.98 -5.33
CA LEU A 132 7.08 4.13 -5.02
C LEU A 132 7.94 4.69 -3.88
N SER A 133 8.17 6.01 -3.87
CA SER A 133 8.91 6.65 -2.78
C SER A 133 8.13 6.65 -1.47
N ALA A 134 6.79 6.82 -1.51
CA ALA A 134 5.95 6.68 -0.32
C ALA A 134 6.03 5.26 0.25
N ARG A 135 5.98 4.24 -0.62
CA ARG A 135 6.21 2.85 -0.19
C ARG A 135 7.56 2.66 0.47
N HIS A 136 8.63 3.19 -0.12
CA HIS A 136 9.97 3.05 0.42
C HIS A 136 10.12 3.74 1.78
N ILE A 137 9.62 4.97 1.92
CA ILE A 137 9.61 5.71 3.20
C ILE A 137 8.81 4.94 4.25
N LEU A 138 7.54 4.66 3.96
CA LEU A 138 6.60 4.15 4.96
C LEU A 138 6.86 2.69 5.35
N VAL A 139 7.50 1.91 4.48
CA VAL A 139 7.56 0.46 4.66
C VAL A 139 8.98 -0.11 4.57
N GLU A 140 9.81 0.35 3.64
CA GLU A 140 11.19 -0.17 3.54
C GLU A 140 12.13 0.51 4.54
N GLN A 141 11.95 1.81 4.84
CA GLN A 141 12.69 2.54 5.88
C GLN A 141 12.04 2.48 7.26
N ASN A 142 10.94 1.73 7.41
CA ASN A 142 10.15 1.63 8.63
C ASN A 142 9.73 3.00 9.24
N LEU A 143 9.52 4.04 8.41
CA LEU A 143 9.03 5.34 8.87
C LEU A 143 7.50 5.37 8.83
N HIS A 144 6.86 4.76 9.83
CA HIS A 144 5.40 4.55 9.89
C HIS A 144 4.57 5.80 10.23
N TYR A 145 4.89 6.93 9.61
CA TYR A 145 4.26 8.23 9.82
C TYR A 145 3.52 8.72 8.55
N PRO A 146 2.40 8.10 8.18
CA PRO A 146 1.62 8.48 7.01
C PRO A 146 1.10 9.91 7.11
N LEU A 147 0.73 10.39 8.30
CA LEU A 147 0.28 11.76 8.53
C LEU A 147 1.40 12.79 8.29
N GLN A 148 2.61 12.51 8.77
CA GLN A 148 3.77 13.38 8.50
C GLN A 148 4.10 13.42 7.00
N THR A 149 4.05 12.27 6.34
CA THR A 149 4.28 12.17 4.88
C THR A 149 3.22 12.97 4.12
N TYR A 150 1.95 12.85 4.50
CA TYR A 150 0.85 13.64 3.95
C TYR A 150 1.07 15.15 4.13
N PHE A 151 1.44 15.58 5.34
CA PHE A 151 1.72 16.99 5.63
C PHE A 151 2.84 17.54 4.74
N ASN A 152 3.94 16.81 4.59
CA ASN A 152 5.05 17.20 3.72
C ASN A 152 4.62 17.34 2.25
N GLN A 153 3.76 16.44 1.76
CA GLN A 153 3.23 16.49 0.41
C GLN A 153 2.32 17.71 0.19
N ILE A 154 1.44 18.04 1.15
CA ILE A 154 0.59 19.24 1.08
C ILE A 154 1.43 20.52 1.19
N ALA A 155 2.43 20.57 2.07
CA ALA A 155 3.33 21.71 2.21
C ALA A 155 4.12 21.97 0.91
N ALA A 156 4.66 20.91 0.29
CA ALA A 156 5.32 21.03 -1.02
C ALA A 156 4.33 21.48 -2.11
N THR A 157 3.10 20.97 -2.11
CA THR A 157 2.06 21.38 -3.07
C THR A 157 1.73 22.87 -2.92
N ALA A 158 1.61 23.36 -1.68
CA ALA A 158 1.40 24.77 -1.38
C ALA A 158 2.56 25.64 -1.89
N PHE A 159 3.80 25.22 -1.62
CA PHE A 159 5.00 25.91 -2.09
C PHE A 159 5.03 26.02 -3.62
N PHE A 160 4.84 24.90 -4.34
CA PHE A 160 4.82 24.90 -5.80
C PHE A 160 3.65 25.73 -6.36
N ALA A 161 2.46 25.68 -5.75
CA ALA A 161 1.33 26.50 -6.16
C ALA A 161 1.63 28.00 -6.03
N VAL A 162 2.27 28.42 -4.94
CA VAL A 162 2.70 29.82 -4.73
C VAL A 162 3.77 30.22 -5.74
N CYS A 163 4.78 29.38 -5.99
CA CYS A 163 5.82 29.66 -6.97
C CYS A 163 5.29 29.76 -8.41
N LEU A 164 4.29 28.96 -8.77
CA LEU A 164 3.68 28.96 -10.11
C LEU A 164 2.60 30.02 -10.29
N TYR A 165 2.10 30.61 -9.20
CA TYR A 165 1.02 31.59 -9.23
C TYR A 165 1.28 32.81 -10.15
N PRO A 166 2.47 33.46 -10.11
CA PRO A 166 2.75 34.61 -10.98
C PRO A 166 2.71 34.26 -12.47
N TRP A 167 3.23 33.08 -12.83
CA TRP A 167 3.24 32.58 -14.20
C TRP A 167 1.82 32.36 -14.70
N GLN A 168 1.00 31.64 -13.92
CA GLN A 168 -0.37 31.31 -14.31
C GLN A 168 -1.26 32.55 -14.39
N ARG A 169 -1.04 33.54 -13.52
CA ARG A 169 -1.76 34.81 -13.56
C ARG A 169 -1.54 35.54 -14.89
N LYS A 170 -0.30 35.60 -15.40
CA LYS A 170 0.01 36.24 -16.69
C LYS A 170 -0.72 35.56 -17.86
N VAL A 171 -0.85 34.23 -17.83
CA VAL A 171 -1.57 33.47 -18.87
C VAL A 171 -3.09 33.68 -18.81
N GLN A 172 -3.66 33.85 -17.60
CA GLN A 172 -5.12 34.01 -17.42
C GLN A 172 -5.65 35.39 -17.77
N VAL A 173 -4.87 36.47 -17.58
CA VAL A 173 -5.31 37.85 -17.85
C VAL A 173 -5.74 38.05 -19.30
N VAL A 174 -5.21 37.27 -20.24
CA VAL A 174 -5.55 37.37 -21.68
C VAL A 174 -6.93 36.78 -22.00
N ARG A 175 -7.56 36.01 -21.10
CA ARG A 175 -8.72 35.16 -21.44
C ARG A 175 -10.03 35.51 -20.73
N GLN A 176 -10.05 36.51 -19.85
CA GLN A 176 -11.12 36.63 -18.85
C GLN A 176 -11.85 37.98 -18.87
N GLU A 177 -12.61 38.26 -19.93
CA GLU A 177 -13.54 39.40 -19.98
C GLU A 177 -15.01 39.04 -19.67
N HIS A 178 -15.33 37.77 -19.44
CA HIS A 178 -16.68 37.37 -19.02
C HIS A 178 -16.76 37.06 -17.53
N ARG A 179 -17.28 38.05 -16.78
CA ARG A 179 -17.53 38.01 -15.34
C ARG A 179 -18.85 37.28 -15.05
N TRP A 180 -18.80 35.94 -15.03
CA TRP A 180 -19.94 35.13 -14.59
C TRP A 180 -20.16 35.27 -13.08
N LYS A 181 -21.43 35.42 -12.64
CA LYS A 181 -21.79 35.42 -11.22
C LYS A 181 -21.59 34.01 -10.66
N ARG A 182 -20.76 33.88 -9.63
CA ARG A 182 -20.52 32.58 -8.98
C ARG A 182 -21.76 32.12 -8.22
N SER A 183 -22.14 30.86 -8.35
CA SER A 183 -23.19 30.24 -7.53
C SER A 183 -22.59 29.68 -6.24
N LEU A 184 -23.30 29.88 -5.12
CA LEU A 184 -22.94 29.28 -3.84
C LEU A 184 -22.93 27.75 -3.94
N GLN A 185 -23.89 27.17 -4.68
CA GLN A 185 -24.03 25.73 -4.84
C GLN A 185 -22.83 25.11 -5.59
N GLY A 186 -22.41 25.69 -6.71
CA GLY A 186 -21.24 25.21 -7.44
C GLY A 186 -19.96 25.29 -6.61
N THR A 187 -19.79 26.37 -5.85
CA THR A 187 -18.66 26.53 -4.92
C THR A 187 -18.64 25.43 -3.84
N LEU A 188 -19.78 25.10 -3.25
CA LEU A 188 -19.89 24.03 -2.25
C LEU A 188 -19.56 22.65 -2.84
N ILE A 189 -20.00 22.36 -4.06
CA ILE A 189 -19.69 21.09 -4.74
C ILE A 189 -18.19 20.99 -5.05
N VAL A 190 -17.56 22.07 -5.51
CA VAL A 190 -16.10 22.12 -5.72
C VAL A 190 -15.34 21.88 -4.42
N ALA A 191 -15.73 22.58 -3.35
CA ALA A 191 -15.14 22.40 -2.02
C ALA A 191 -15.26 20.94 -1.53
N ALA A 192 -16.44 20.33 -1.68
CA ALA A 192 -16.67 18.94 -1.34
C ALA A 192 -15.80 17.99 -2.17
N ALA A 193 -15.69 18.22 -3.48
CA ALA A 193 -14.86 17.41 -4.36
C ALA A 193 -13.37 17.43 -3.95
N HIS A 194 -12.83 18.62 -3.61
CA HIS A 194 -11.46 18.74 -3.11
C HIS A 194 -11.29 18.10 -1.73
N CYS A 195 -12.28 18.21 -0.83
CA CYS A 195 -12.27 17.54 0.46
C CYS A 195 -12.18 16.01 0.31
N PHE A 196 -13.02 15.41 -0.54
CA PHE A 196 -12.95 13.97 -0.83
C PHE A 196 -11.63 13.57 -1.49
N GLY A 197 -11.08 14.39 -2.39
CA GLY A 197 -9.77 14.16 -2.99
C GLY A 197 -8.64 14.14 -1.95
N SER A 198 -8.66 15.09 -1.00
CA SER A 198 -7.69 15.17 0.10
C SER A 198 -7.83 14.00 1.08
N LEU A 199 -9.06 13.61 1.46
CA LEU A 199 -9.31 12.43 2.28
C LEU A 199 -8.83 11.15 1.60
N SER A 200 -9.08 11.01 0.31
CA SER A 200 -8.60 9.89 -0.50
C SER A 200 -7.07 9.78 -0.43
N MET A 201 -6.36 10.89 -0.65
CA MET A 201 -4.90 10.94 -0.60
C MET A 201 -4.32 10.50 0.75
N PHE A 202 -4.90 10.97 1.86
CA PHE A 202 -4.48 10.53 3.19
C PHE A 202 -4.72 9.02 3.41
N LEU A 203 -5.91 8.53 3.05
CA LEU A 203 -6.26 7.10 3.17
C LEU A 203 -5.40 6.21 2.27
N ILE A 204 -4.95 6.71 1.12
CA ILE A 204 -3.96 5.99 0.31
C ILE A 204 -2.66 5.79 1.07
N LEU A 205 -2.14 6.79 1.79
CA LEU A 205 -0.87 6.63 2.52
C LEU A 205 -1.01 5.58 3.62
N GLN A 206 -2.17 5.56 4.28
CA GLN A 206 -2.54 4.47 5.19
C GLN A 206 -2.61 3.12 4.46
N ALA A 207 -3.21 3.07 3.27
CA ALA A 207 -3.24 1.86 2.47
C ALA A 207 -1.83 1.40 2.08
N ILE A 208 -0.93 2.28 1.64
CA ILE A 208 0.46 1.95 1.26
C ILE A 208 1.22 1.34 2.45
N LEU A 209 1.03 1.89 3.65
CA LEU A 209 1.62 1.41 4.89
C LEU A 209 1.20 -0.04 5.21
N HIS A 210 -0.08 -0.36 5.03
CA HIS A 210 -0.63 -1.67 5.42
C HIS A 210 -0.66 -2.70 4.28
N THR A 211 -0.54 -2.28 3.03
CA THR A 211 -0.62 -3.18 1.87
C THR A 211 0.72 -3.85 1.62
N ALA A 212 0.74 -5.18 1.64
CA ALA A 212 1.92 -5.94 1.21
C ALA A 212 2.10 -5.90 -0.31
N ASN A 213 1.01 -5.99 -1.07
CA ASN A 213 0.99 -5.99 -2.53
C ASN A 213 0.74 -4.59 -3.13
N LEU A 214 1.78 -3.83 -3.47
CA LEU A 214 1.61 -2.48 -4.03
C LEU A 214 0.92 -2.47 -5.41
N ALA A 215 1.10 -3.54 -6.20
CA ALA A 215 0.45 -3.66 -7.50
C ALA A 215 -1.07 -3.79 -7.35
N LEU A 216 -1.55 -4.49 -6.31
CA LEU A 216 -2.97 -4.53 -5.95
C LEU A 216 -3.53 -3.13 -5.74
N LEU A 217 -2.83 -2.26 -5.00
CA LEU A 217 -3.31 -0.90 -4.73
C LEU A 217 -3.48 -0.09 -6.02
N ALA A 218 -2.57 -0.27 -6.99
CA ALA A 218 -2.73 0.32 -8.32
C ALA A 218 -3.90 -0.30 -9.10
N MET A 219 -4.14 -1.61 -8.98
CA MET A 219 -5.30 -2.26 -9.61
C MET A 219 -6.63 -1.80 -8.99
N MET A 220 -6.66 -1.53 -7.68
CA MET A 220 -7.85 -1.05 -6.97
C MET A 220 -8.35 0.32 -7.45
N ILE A 221 -7.56 1.09 -8.23
CA ILE A 221 -8.01 2.34 -8.88
C ILE A 221 -9.24 2.08 -9.77
N THR A 222 -9.47 0.85 -10.26
CA THR A 222 -10.72 0.54 -10.98
C THR A 222 -11.98 0.75 -10.12
N ILE A 223 -11.87 0.68 -8.79
CA ILE A 223 -12.98 0.99 -7.86
C ILE A 223 -13.35 2.47 -7.94
N SER A 224 -12.40 3.38 -8.17
CA SER A 224 -12.74 4.81 -8.30
C SER A 224 -13.51 5.09 -9.59
N PHE A 225 -13.22 4.39 -10.70
CA PHE A 225 -14.03 4.47 -11.91
C PHE A 225 -15.45 3.95 -11.70
N PHE A 226 -15.59 2.84 -10.96
CA PHE A 226 -16.91 2.32 -10.58
C PHE A 226 -17.69 3.34 -9.75
N ALA A 227 -17.09 3.90 -8.70
CA ALA A 227 -17.73 4.90 -7.84
C ALA A 227 -18.10 6.16 -8.63
N GLU A 228 -17.23 6.63 -9.52
CA GLU A 228 -17.49 7.77 -10.38
C GLU A 228 -18.71 7.53 -11.28
N ASP A 229 -18.71 6.43 -12.06
CA ASP A 229 -19.81 6.10 -12.97
C ASP A 229 -21.12 5.87 -12.21
N MET A 230 -21.08 5.28 -11.01
CA MET A 230 -22.27 5.11 -10.15
C MET A 230 -22.87 6.44 -9.71
N ILE A 231 -22.06 7.42 -9.30
CA ILE A 231 -22.55 8.75 -8.92
C ILE A 231 -23.08 9.50 -10.14
N LEU A 232 -22.41 9.42 -11.29
CA LEU A 232 -22.90 10.02 -12.53
C LEU A 232 -24.23 9.39 -13.00
N LEU A 233 -24.40 8.09 -12.81
CA LEU A 233 -25.67 7.41 -13.08
C LEU A 233 -26.77 7.86 -12.11
N ALA A 234 -26.47 7.88 -10.80
CA ALA A 234 -27.42 8.25 -9.75
C ALA A 234 -27.90 9.72 -9.86
N THR A 235 -27.05 10.60 -10.37
CA THR A 235 -27.37 12.03 -10.58
C THR A 235 -28.04 12.31 -11.92
N GLY A 236 -28.28 11.29 -12.75
CA GLY A 236 -28.83 11.45 -14.10
C GLY A 236 -27.88 12.16 -15.06
N TYR A 237 -26.58 12.23 -14.75
CA TYR A 237 -25.58 12.77 -15.66
C TYR A 237 -25.46 11.90 -16.92
N THR A 238 -25.46 10.58 -16.73
CA THR A 238 -25.47 9.57 -17.79
C THR A 238 -26.85 8.92 -17.90
N SER A 239 -27.33 8.67 -19.12
CA SER A 239 -28.61 7.98 -19.34
C SER A 239 -28.58 6.55 -18.78
N GLN A 240 -29.62 6.17 -18.05
CA GLN A 240 -29.78 4.82 -17.52
C GLN A 240 -30.15 3.84 -18.64
N SER A 241 -29.19 3.05 -19.11
CA SER A 241 -29.42 1.97 -20.07
C SER A 241 -29.13 0.60 -19.41
N ARG A 242 -29.80 -0.46 -19.89
CA ARG A 242 -29.54 -1.83 -19.41
C ARG A 242 -28.09 -2.25 -19.63
N VAL A 243 -27.48 -1.77 -20.72
CA VAL A 243 -26.07 -2.02 -21.06
C VAL A 243 -25.15 -1.37 -20.04
N GLU A 244 -25.41 -0.11 -19.64
CA GLU A 244 -24.63 0.58 -18.60
C GLU A 244 -24.77 -0.12 -17.24
N SER A 245 -25.97 -0.56 -16.87
CA SER A 245 -26.16 -1.34 -15.63
C SER A 245 -25.40 -2.67 -15.64
N LEU A 246 -25.42 -3.39 -16.76
CA LEU A 246 -24.65 -4.63 -16.92
C LEU A 246 -23.14 -4.37 -16.84
N ARG A 247 -22.64 -3.34 -17.54
CA ARG A 247 -21.23 -2.92 -17.52
C ARG A 247 -20.77 -2.60 -16.10
N LEU A 248 -21.55 -1.84 -15.33
CA LEU A 248 -21.24 -1.52 -13.94
C LEU A 248 -21.29 -2.75 -13.03
N GLY A 249 -22.25 -3.66 -13.26
CA GLY A 249 -22.30 -4.94 -12.56
C GLY A 249 -21.05 -5.79 -12.79
N LEU A 250 -20.59 -5.90 -14.05
CA LEU A 250 -19.35 -6.59 -14.41
C LEU A 250 -18.12 -5.92 -13.81
N LEU A 251 -18.06 -4.59 -13.82
CA LEU A 251 -16.96 -3.83 -13.20
C LEU A 251 -16.92 -4.07 -11.68
N LEU A 252 -18.06 -4.08 -11.00
CA LEU A 252 -18.14 -4.39 -9.56
C LEU A 252 -17.64 -5.80 -9.26
N LEU A 253 -18.08 -6.79 -10.05
CA LEU A 253 -17.62 -8.17 -9.92
C LEU A 253 -16.11 -8.31 -10.16
N ALA A 254 -15.58 -7.59 -11.16
CA ALA A 254 -14.16 -7.56 -11.44
C ALA A 254 -13.36 -6.93 -10.28
N CYS A 255 -13.80 -5.79 -9.74
CA CYS A 255 -13.20 -5.16 -8.57
C CYS A 255 -13.23 -6.09 -7.34
N ALA A 256 -14.34 -6.79 -7.11
CA ALA A 256 -14.45 -7.77 -6.03
C ALA A 256 -13.50 -8.96 -6.26
N GLY A 257 -13.35 -9.41 -7.51
CA GLY A 257 -12.42 -10.48 -7.91
C GLY A 257 -10.95 -10.10 -7.73
N ILE A 258 -10.57 -8.85 -7.99
CA ILE A 258 -9.21 -8.34 -7.71
C ILE A 258 -8.88 -8.47 -6.21
N LEU A 259 -9.84 -8.11 -5.34
CA LEU A 259 -9.67 -8.14 -3.89
C LEU A 259 -9.75 -9.57 -3.32
N SER A 260 -10.70 -10.39 -3.78
CA SER A 260 -10.90 -11.74 -3.25
C SER A 260 -9.73 -12.69 -3.54
N MET A 261 -8.96 -12.39 -4.58
CA MET A 261 -7.78 -13.15 -4.98
C MET A 261 -6.49 -12.62 -4.36
N GLU A 262 -6.55 -11.58 -3.51
CA GLU A 262 -5.42 -11.15 -2.69
C GLU A 262 -5.33 -12.02 -1.43
N TYR A 263 -4.26 -12.79 -1.34
CA TYR A 263 -4.01 -13.73 -0.24
C TYR A 263 -3.23 -13.07 0.91
N ARG A 264 -2.66 -11.87 0.72
CA ARG A 264 -2.02 -11.07 1.78
C ARG A 264 -2.87 -9.89 2.23
N LEU A 265 -4.19 -10.03 2.11
CA LEU A 265 -5.13 -8.99 2.45
C LEU A 265 -5.22 -8.81 3.96
N GLY A 266 -5.18 -7.56 4.41
CA GLY A 266 -5.35 -7.17 5.81
C GLY A 266 -6.56 -6.25 5.99
N VAL A 267 -7.15 -6.23 7.19
CA VAL A 267 -8.30 -5.38 7.50
C VAL A 267 -7.99 -3.88 7.31
N PRO A 268 -6.85 -3.33 7.80
CA PRO A 268 -6.54 -1.92 7.60
C PRO A 268 -6.39 -1.55 6.12
N THR A 269 -5.78 -2.44 5.33
CA THR A 269 -5.65 -2.30 3.87
C THR A 269 -7.00 -2.23 3.17
N LEU A 270 -7.93 -3.11 3.54
CA LEU A 270 -9.28 -3.11 2.97
C LEU A 270 -10.01 -1.81 3.27
N LEU A 271 -10.01 -1.39 4.54
CA LEU A 271 -10.71 -0.18 4.96
C LEU A 271 -10.11 1.06 4.30
N ALA A 272 -8.80 1.28 4.44
CA ALA A 272 -8.13 2.45 3.90
C ALA A 272 -8.13 2.46 2.37
N GLY A 273 -7.78 1.34 1.73
CA GLY A 273 -7.68 1.22 0.28
C GLY A 273 -9.03 1.40 -0.43
N ILE A 274 -10.09 0.71 0.02
CA ILE A 274 -11.40 0.83 -0.62
C ILE A 274 -11.97 2.24 -0.43
N LEU A 275 -11.94 2.78 0.80
CA LEU A 275 -12.43 4.13 1.06
C LEU A 275 -11.67 5.20 0.27
N ALA A 276 -10.34 5.05 0.14
CA ALA A 276 -9.54 5.95 -0.68
C ALA A 276 -10.01 5.96 -2.14
N MET A 277 -10.25 4.80 -2.75
CA MET A 277 -10.70 4.70 -4.13
C MET A 277 -12.15 5.20 -4.32
N LEU A 278 -13.04 4.91 -3.36
CA LEU A 278 -14.41 5.44 -3.37
C LEU A 278 -14.42 6.98 -3.31
N PHE A 279 -13.65 7.59 -2.39
CA PHE A 279 -13.55 9.04 -2.28
C PHE A 279 -12.90 9.68 -3.51
N ALA A 280 -11.89 9.03 -4.12
CA ALA A 280 -11.36 9.49 -5.39
C ALA A 280 -12.43 9.51 -6.49
N GLY A 281 -13.22 8.44 -6.62
CA GLY A 281 -14.30 8.37 -7.61
C GLY A 281 -15.40 9.41 -7.38
N ILE A 282 -15.82 9.61 -6.13
CA ILE A 282 -16.79 10.64 -5.74
C ILE A 282 -16.24 12.04 -6.08
N ALA A 283 -15.00 12.34 -5.73
CA ALA A 283 -14.35 13.62 -6.05
C ALA A 283 -14.37 13.89 -7.56
N ASN A 284 -14.08 12.87 -8.38
CA ASN A 284 -14.09 12.98 -9.83
C ASN A 284 -15.50 13.24 -10.38
N ALA A 285 -16.51 12.51 -9.88
CA ALA A 285 -17.89 12.68 -10.30
C ALA A 285 -18.42 14.07 -9.95
N LEU A 286 -18.14 14.56 -8.73
CA LEU A 286 -18.52 15.91 -8.31
C LEU A 286 -17.87 16.99 -9.19
N LYS A 287 -16.59 16.85 -9.56
CA LYS A 287 -15.95 17.76 -10.52
C LYS A 287 -16.63 17.76 -11.89
N LYS A 288 -16.99 16.58 -12.42
CA LYS A 288 -17.73 16.46 -13.69
C LYS A 288 -19.13 17.08 -13.61
N LEU A 289 -19.82 16.92 -12.49
CA LEU A 289 -21.11 17.55 -12.23
C LEU A 289 -21.01 19.07 -12.17
N THR A 290 -20.01 19.61 -11.46
CA THR A 290 -19.73 21.05 -11.45
C THR A 290 -19.47 21.55 -12.87
N HIS A 291 -18.69 20.83 -13.68
CA HIS A 291 -18.38 21.26 -15.04
C HIS A 291 -19.66 21.42 -15.90
N LYS A 292 -20.57 20.47 -15.78
CA LYS A 292 -21.81 20.43 -16.57
C LYS A 292 -22.85 21.45 -16.09
N HIS A 293 -23.06 21.55 -14.78
CA HIS A 293 -24.15 22.37 -14.22
C HIS A 293 -23.72 23.78 -13.84
N TYR A 294 -22.44 23.97 -13.52
CA TYR A 294 -21.89 25.24 -13.04
C TYR A 294 -20.59 25.60 -13.77
N PRO A 295 -20.60 25.73 -15.11
CA PRO A 295 -19.39 26.00 -15.89
C PRO A 295 -18.72 27.34 -15.51
N GLY A 296 -19.48 28.30 -14.98
CA GLY A 296 -18.95 29.58 -14.47
C GLY A 296 -18.30 29.52 -13.08
N ASP A 297 -18.58 28.46 -12.32
CA ASP A 297 -17.98 28.22 -11.00
C ASP A 297 -16.70 27.39 -11.06
N MET A 298 -16.39 26.82 -12.24
CA MET A 298 -15.09 26.23 -12.49
C MET A 298 -14.03 27.31 -12.31
N THR A 299 -13.35 27.19 -11.19
CA THR A 299 -12.34 28.13 -10.77
C THR A 299 -11.20 28.15 -11.78
N SER A 300 -10.54 29.30 -11.94
CA SER A 300 -9.28 29.34 -12.66
C SER A 300 -8.32 28.28 -12.09
N LYS A 301 -7.37 27.76 -12.90
CA LYS A 301 -6.40 26.74 -12.44
C LYS A 301 -5.79 27.11 -11.06
N ASN A 302 -5.53 28.39 -10.83
CA ASN A 302 -5.00 28.90 -9.56
C ASN A 302 -5.95 28.67 -8.38
N ALA A 303 -7.25 28.88 -8.57
CA ALA A 303 -8.22 28.68 -7.50
C ALA A 303 -8.51 27.19 -7.25
N GLU A 304 -8.42 26.31 -8.27
CA GLU A 304 -8.41 24.85 -8.03
C GLU A 304 -7.20 24.42 -7.17
N MET A 305 -6.02 24.97 -7.45
CA MET A 305 -4.81 24.73 -6.66
C MET A 305 -4.97 25.23 -5.22
N MET A 306 -5.54 26.42 -5.03
CA MET A 306 -5.84 26.94 -3.69
C MET A 306 -6.86 26.06 -2.95
N TRP A 307 -7.91 25.58 -3.61
CA TRP A 307 -8.87 24.66 -2.99
C TRP A 307 -8.22 23.34 -2.58
N LEU A 308 -7.36 22.79 -3.43
CA LEU A 308 -6.61 21.57 -3.11
C LEU A 308 -5.73 21.77 -1.87
N VAL A 309 -4.96 22.85 -1.79
CA VAL A 309 -4.08 23.15 -0.65
C VAL A 309 -4.86 23.43 0.62
N ASN A 310 -5.95 24.22 0.53
CA ASN A 310 -6.77 24.57 1.68
C ASN A 310 -7.49 23.33 2.24
N MET A 311 -8.14 22.53 1.39
CA MET A 311 -8.80 21.30 1.84
C MET A 311 -7.80 20.26 2.32
N GLY A 312 -6.64 20.13 1.65
CA GLY A 312 -5.55 19.28 2.09
C GLY A 312 -5.05 19.63 3.50
N SER A 313 -4.84 20.93 3.75
CA SER A 313 -4.44 21.46 5.05
C SER A 313 -5.51 21.24 6.13
N LEU A 314 -6.79 21.47 5.81
CA LEU A 314 -7.90 21.22 6.73
C LEU A 314 -7.98 19.74 7.14
N VAL A 315 -7.83 18.82 6.18
CA VAL A 315 -7.78 17.38 6.47
C VAL A 315 -6.57 17.04 7.35
N ALA A 316 -5.38 17.59 7.06
CA ALA A 316 -4.20 17.36 7.88
C ALA A 316 -4.41 17.84 9.34
N ILE A 317 -4.96 19.05 9.51
CA ILE A 317 -5.30 19.62 10.82
C ILE A 317 -6.32 18.73 11.55
N ALA A 318 -7.39 18.32 10.87
CA ALA A 318 -8.39 17.45 11.46
C ALA A 318 -7.82 16.09 11.91
N CYS A 319 -6.87 15.52 11.14
CA CYS A 319 -6.16 14.30 11.52
C CYS A 319 -5.26 14.52 12.75
N ILE A 320 -4.55 15.66 12.84
CA ILE A 320 -3.69 15.98 14.00
C ILE A 320 -4.51 16.13 15.29
N PHE A 321 -5.69 16.76 15.22
CA PHE A 321 -6.56 16.98 16.38
C PHE A 321 -7.54 15.83 16.65
N GLY A 322 -7.58 14.82 15.77
CA GLY A 322 -8.42 13.65 15.97
C GLY A 322 -7.94 12.78 17.13
N PRO A 323 -8.77 11.84 17.62
CA PRO A 323 -8.45 10.92 18.72
C PRO A 323 -7.46 9.82 18.29
N TRP A 324 -6.46 10.15 17.47
CA TRP A 324 -5.44 9.21 17.05
C TRP A 324 -4.47 8.95 18.21
N PRO A 325 -3.93 7.73 18.36
CA PRO A 325 -2.83 7.47 19.27
C PRO A 325 -1.76 8.53 18.99
N ARG A 326 -1.29 9.22 20.04
CA ARG A 326 -0.26 10.26 19.89
C ARG A 326 0.98 9.62 19.25
N GLU A 327 1.09 9.70 17.93
CA GLU A 327 2.34 9.38 17.24
C GLU A 327 3.42 10.27 17.86
N HIS A 328 4.50 9.63 18.33
CA HIS A 328 5.58 10.33 19.01
C HIS A 328 6.12 11.48 18.16
N VAL A 329 6.63 12.49 18.86
CA VAL A 329 7.17 13.75 18.34
C VAL A 329 8.05 13.53 17.12
N ILE A 330 7.91 14.42 16.14
CA ILE A 330 8.62 14.46 14.85
C ILE A 330 10.13 14.30 15.07
N LEU A 331 10.65 13.08 14.94
CA LEU A 331 12.09 12.87 14.86
C LEU A 331 12.50 13.12 13.40
N PHE A 332 13.08 14.28 13.15
CA PHE A 332 13.67 14.60 11.85
C PHE A 332 14.96 13.82 11.68
N ASP A 333 14.86 12.63 11.09
CA ASP A 333 16.01 11.93 10.56
C ASP A 333 16.50 12.64 9.27
N LEU A 334 17.67 13.27 9.36
CA LEU A 334 18.33 13.94 8.23
C LEU A 334 18.70 12.95 7.10
N GLY A 335 18.91 11.67 7.42
CA GLY A 335 19.28 10.64 6.45
C GLY A 335 18.17 10.38 5.41
N SER A 336 16.91 10.38 5.84
CA SER A 336 15.74 10.20 4.98
C SER A 336 15.27 11.48 4.28
N PHE A 337 15.86 12.65 4.56
CA PHE A 337 15.43 13.94 4.00
C PHE A 337 15.37 13.97 2.46
N PRO A 338 16.39 13.52 1.70
CA PRO A 338 16.36 13.57 0.24
C PRO A 338 15.20 12.76 -0.34
N LEU A 339 14.90 11.60 0.24
CA LEU A 339 13.81 10.75 -0.23
C LEU A 339 12.44 11.36 0.10
N ARG A 340 12.28 11.93 1.30
CA ARG A 340 11.07 12.68 1.69
C ARG A 340 10.84 13.87 0.76
N ALA A 341 11.90 14.59 0.37
CA ALA A 341 11.81 15.69 -0.58
C ALA A 341 11.42 15.22 -1.99
N VAL A 342 12.01 14.13 -2.50
CA VAL A 342 11.61 13.53 -3.79
C VAL A 342 10.14 13.10 -3.76
N ASN A 343 9.70 12.46 -2.68
CA ASN A 343 8.30 12.08 -2.51
C ASN A 343 7.38 13.30 -2.50
N ALA A 344 7.67 14.31 -1.68
CA ALA A 344 6.85 15.51 -1.55
C ALA A 344 6.77 16.29 -2.87
N CYS A 345 7.90 16.51 -3.55
CA CYS A 345 7.96 17.23 -4.83
C CYS A 345 7.29 16.47 -5.97
N SER A 346 7.49 15.15 -6.08
CA SER A 346 6.82 14.33 -7.10
C SER A 346 5.31 14.27 -6.87
N THR A 347 4.87 14.20 -5.61
CA THR A 347 3.46 14.28 -5.24
C THR A 347 2.87 15.63 -5.60
N ALA A 348 3.52 16.73 -5.22
CA ALA A 348 3.10 18.08 -5.57
C ALA A 348 2.96 18.25 -7.09
N ALA A 349 3.94 17.80 -7.87
CA ALA A 349 3.87 17.83 -9.32
C ALA A 349 2.69 17.00 -9.87
N ALA A 350 2.48 15.78 -9.38
CA ALA A 350 1.33 14.95 -9.81
C ALA A 350 -0.02 15.63 -9.50
N LEU A 351 -0.14 16.20 -8.29
CA LEU A 351 -1.34 16.92 -7.86
C LEU A 351 -1.60 18.20 -8.69
N LEU A 352 -0.57 18.96 -9.04
CA LEU A 352 -0.72 20.18 -9.82
C LEU A 352 -0.98 19.91 -11.30
N LEU A 353 -0.46 18.80 -11.85
CA LEU A 353 -0.63 18.43 -13.26
C LEU A 353 -1.94 17.70 -13.53
N GLY A 354 -2.42 16.88 -12.58
CA GLY A 354 -3.58 16.01 -12.77
C GLY A 354 -4.55 16.01 -11.60
N GLY A 355 -4.47 16.91 -10.62
CA GLY A 355 -5.45 17.05 -9.54
C GLY A 355 -5.56 15.87 -8.55
N SER A 356 -4.86 14.77 -8.79
CA SER A 356 -4.82 13.54 -7.99
C SER A 356 -3.54 12.76 -8.35
N ILE A 357 -3.11 11.86 -7.45
CA ILE A 357 -1.92 11.00 -7.63
C ILE A 357 -2.26 9.74 -8.45
N PHE A 358 -3.53 9.31 -8.49
CA PHE A 358 -3.91 8.02 -9.10
C PHE A 358 -4.67 8.14 -10.41
N LEU A 359 -5.40 9.24 -10.59
CA LEU A 359 -6.13 9.51 -11.82
C LEU A 359 -5.86 10.93 -12.26
N PRO A 360 -5.38 11.16 -13.50
CA PRO A 360 -5.28 12.50 -14.03
C PRO A 360 -6.69 13.07 -14.21
N LEU A 361 -7.07 13.93 -13.28
CA LEU A 361 -8.23 14.80 -13.38
C LEU A 361 -7.90 15.93 -14.34
N ASP A 362 -7.97 15.63 -15.63
CA ASP A 362 -7.85 16.69 -16.61
C ASP A 362 -9.09 17.60 -16.49
N ALA A 363 -8.87 18.84 -16.05
CA ALA A 363 -9.85 19.89 -16.20
C ALA A 363 -10.11 20.07 -17.70
N HIS A 364 -11.32 19.72 -18.15
CA HIS A 364 -11.77 19.90 -19.53
C HIS A 364 -11.47 21.35 -19.93
N HIS A 365 -10.54 21.55 -20.87
CA HIS A 365 -10.30 22.88 -21.41
C HIS A 365 -11.54 23.22 -22.24
N GLY A 366 -12.44 24.02 -21.66
CA GLY A 366 -13.73 24.45 -22.23
C GLY A 366 -13.60 25.36 -23.45
N SER A 367 -12.52 25.23 -24.23
CA SER A 367 -12.27 25.98 -25.45
C SER A 367 -12.61 25.21 -26.72
N GLN A 368 -12.99 23.93 -26.62
CA GLN A 368 -13.64 23.29 -27.75
C GLN A 368 -15.13 23.63 -27.71
N PRO A 369 -15.69 24.19 -28.80
CA PRO A 369 -17.10 24.51 -28.88
C PRO A 369 -17.96 23.25 -28.66
N PRO A 370 -19.10 23.37 -27.97
CA PRO A 370 -20.01 22.26 -27.75
C PRO A 370 -20.49 21.71 -29.10
N GLY A 371 -19.91 20.58 -29.54
CA GLY A 371 -20.22 19.95 -30.83
C GLY A 371 -19.09 19.14 -31.45
N THR A 372 -17.82 19.34 -31.08
CA THR A 372 -16.70 18.53 -31.58
C THR A 372 -16.45 17.30 -30.71
N THR A 373 -16.57 16.12 -31.31
CA THR A 373 -16.72 14.76 -30.74
C THR A 373 -15.47 14.15 -30.06
N ASP A 374 -14.65 14.90 -29.31
CA ASP A 374 -13.38 14.38 -28.77
C ASP A 374 -13.46 13.68 -27.39
N VAL A 375 -14.65 13.60 -26.76
CA VAL A 375 -14.87 12.98 -25.44
C VAL A 375 -14.41 11.51 -25.33
N PRO A 376 -14.61 10.62 -26.35
CA PRO A 376 -14.16 9.23 -26.30
C PRO A 376 -12.64 9.07 -26.15
N SER A 377 -11.87 10.09 -26.52
CA SER A 377 -10.40 10.00 -26.49
C SER A 377 -9.82 10.07 -25.08
N GLN A 378 -10.57 10.62 -24.13
CA GLN A 378 -10.06 11.00 -22.82
C GLN A 378 -9.98 9.80 -21.87
N ARG A 379 -11.09 9.07 -21.71
CA ARG A 379 -11.18 7.89 -20.84
C ARG A 379 -10.28 6.75 -21.35
N VAL A 380 -10.10 6.63 -22.66
CA VAL A 380 -9.08 5.75 -23.26
C VAL A 380 -7.67 6.10 -22.77
N ARG A 381 -7.30 7.38 -22.76
CA ARG A 381 -5.99 7.80 -22.24
C ARG A 381 -5.86 7.53 -20.74
N ASP A 382 -6.93 7.70 -19.95
CA ASP A 382 -6.92 7.40 -18.51
C ASP A 382 -6.68 5.90 -18.25
N VAL A 383 -7.33 5.03 -19.04
CA VAL A 383 -7.11 3.58 -19.03
C VAL A 383 -5.66 3.24 -19.40
N LEU A 384 -5.11 3.85 -20.45
CA LEU A 384 -3.71 3.63 -20.84
C LEU A 384 -2.73 4.09 -19.75
N THR A 385 -3.01 5.23 -19.12
CA THR A 385 -2.24 5.73 -17.98
C THR A 385 -2.31 4.78 -16.79
N LEU A 386 -3.50 4.26 -16.46
CA LEU A 386 -3.68 3.27 -15.40
C LEU A 386 -2.91 1.98 -15.70
N LEU A 387 -3.03 1.44 -16.92
CA LEU A 387 -2.26 0.26 -17.35
C LEU A 387 -0.76 0.47 -17.25
N ALA A 388 -0.26 1.66 -17.61
CA ALA A 388 1.15 1.99 -17.48
C ALA A 388 1.58 2.14 -16.01
N LEU A 389 0.81 2.85 -15.18
CA LEU A 389 1.06 2.99 -13.75
C LEU A 389 1.12 1.62 -13.07
N THR A 390 0.11 0.77 -13.25
CA THR A 390 0.07 -0.58 -12.69
C THR A 390 1.23 -1.44 -13.17
N GLY A 391 1.58 -1.38 -14.47
CA GLY A 391 2.71 -2.12 -15.03
C GLY A 391 4.06 -1.70 -14.43
N ILE A 392 4.32 -0.38 -14.28
CA ILE A 392 5.55 0.13 -13.68
C ILE A 392 5.61 -0.21 -12.19
N THR A 393 4.53 0.03 -11.45
CA THR A 393 4.43 -0.30 -10.03
C THR A 393 4.59 -1.80 -9.80
N GLY A 394 4.02 -2.64 -10.67
CA GLY A 394 4.18 -4.09 -10.65
C GLY A 394 5.63 -4.53 -10.90
N CYS A 395 6.29 -3.98 -11.92
CA CYS A 395 7.71 -4.25 -12.18
C CYS A 395 8.59 -3.86 -10.98
N PHE A 396 8.42 -2.66 -10.45
CA PHE A 396 9.21 -2.21 -9.30
C PHE A 396 8.94 -3.06 -8.06
N SER A 397 7.67 -3.32 -7.76
CA SER A 397 7.31 -4.02 -6.53
C SER A 397 7.67 -5.51 -6.58
N THR A 398 7.75 -6.13 -7.76
CA THR A 398 8.32 -7.48 -7.91
C THR A 398 9.85 -7.50 -7.76
N LEU A 399 10.52 -6.35 -7.86
CA LEU A 399 11.96 -6.19 -7.66
C LEU A 399 12.33 -5.73 -6.24
N SER A 400 11.37 -5.25 -5.44
CA SER A 400 11.61 -4.83 -4.06
C SER A 400 11.82 -6.01 -3.10
N LEU A 401 12.46 -5.76 -1.95
CA LEU A 401 12.68 -6.76 -0.89
C LEU A 401 11.37 -7.38 -0.41
N ARG A 402 10.40 -6.52 -0.07
CA ARG A 402 9.02 -6.92 0.23
C ARG A 402 8.25 -7.10 -1.08
N ARG A 403 8.60 -8.15 -1.82
CA ARG A 403 8.04 -8.48 -3.13
C ARG A 403 6.51 -8.54 -3.08
N SER A 404 5.88 -7.89 -4.05
CA SER A 404 4.46 -8.10 -4.38
C SER A 404 4.32 -9.30 -5.31
N TYR A 405 3.35 -10.17 -5.04
CA TYR A 405 2.97 -11.24 -5.94
C TYR A 405 1.49 -11.10 -6.29
N THR A 406 1.20 -11.05 -7.58
CA THR A 406 -0.15 -10.96 -8.11
C THR A 406 -0.53 -12.28 -8.74
N SER A 407 -1.68 -12.85 -8.36
CA SER A 407 -2.15 -14.10 -8.97
C SER A 407 -2.64 -13.90 -10.40
N TRP A 408 -2.63 -14.96 -11.21
CA TRP A 408 -3.17 -14.90 -12.58
C TRP A 408 -4.64 -14.46 -12.60
N TYR A 409 -5.42 -14.90 -11.60
CA TYR A 409 -6.81 -14.51 -11.46
C TYR A 409 -7.00 -13.02 -11.19
N GLN A 410 -6.15 -12.42 -10.34
CA GLN A 410 -6.17 -10.96 -10.12
C GLN A 410 -5.90 -10.20 -11.42
N LEU A 411 -4.92 -10.65 -12.22
CA LEU A 411 -4.63 -10.06 -13.53
C LEU A 411 -5.84 -10.17 -14.46
N CYS A 412 -6.47 -11.34 -14.56
CA CYS A 412 -7.67 -11.54 -15.37
C CYS A 412 -8.81 -10.59 -14.97
N PHE A 413 -9.13 -10.51 -13.67
CA PHE A 413 -10.16 -9.58 -13.19
C PHE A 413 -9.79 -8.12 -13.43
N PHE A 414 -8.52 -7.75 -13.27
CA PHE A 414 -8.05 -6.41 -13.61
C PHE A 414 -8.25 -6.09 -15.09
N PHE A 415 -7.88 -6.98 -16.01
CA PHE A 415 -8.14 -6.76 -17.44
C PHE A 415 -9.62 -6.71 -17.78
N ILE A 416 -10.47 -7.51 -17.13
CA ILE A 416 -11.94 -7.42 -17.28
C ILE A 416 -12.44 -6.04 -16.82
N ALA A 417 -11.95 -5.53 -15.68
CA ALA A 417 -12.29 -4.20 -15.20
C ALA A 417 -11.86 -3.12 -16.21
N ILE A 418 -10.65 -3.21 -16.76
CA ILE A 418 -10.14 -2.32 -17.79
C ILE A 418 -11.02 -2.35 -19.06
N LEU A 419 -11.43 -3.53 -19.52
CA LEU A 419 -12.35 -3.68 -20.65
C LEU A 419 -13.72 -3.06 -20.35
N CYS A 420 -14.24 -3.17 -19.13
CA CYS A 420 -15.50 -2.54 -18.72
C CYS A 420 -15.41 -1.01 -18.67
N ILE A 421 -14.24 -0.45 -18.36
CA ILE A 421 -14.01 1.00 -18.37
C ILE A 421 -13.89 1.49 -19.82
N TYR A 422 -13.11 0.80 -20.64
CA TYR A 422 -12.87 1.12 -22.06
C TYR A 422 -14.10 0.89 -22.96
N GLY A 423 -14.93 -0.10 -22.64
CA GLY A 423 -16.04 -0.55 -23.47
C GLY A 423 -17.13 0.50 -23.67
N LYS A 424 -17.32 1.43 -22.73
CA LYS A 424 -18.31 2.52 -22.83
C LYS A 424 -18.07 3.38 -24.08
N ASP A 425 -16.87 3.93 -24.21
CA ASP A 425 -16.52 4.83 -25.31
C ASP A 425 -16.56 4.11 -26.67
N THR A 426 -16.16 2.85 -26.67
CA THR A 426 -16.16 2.01 -27.89
C THR A 426 -17.58 1.71 -28.33
N TYR A 427 -18.45 1.35 -27.39
CA TYR A 427 -19.86 1.07 -27.67
C TYR A 427 -20.57 2.31 -28.23
N ASP A 428 -20.41 3.46 -27.57
CA ASP A 428 -21.03 4.72 -27.99
C ASP A 428 -20.57 5.10 -29.41
N THR A 429 -19.26 5.00 -29.68
CA THR A 429 -18.71 5.33 -31.02
C THR A 429 -19.24 4.40 -32.12
N VAL A 430 -19.34 3.10 -31.85
CA VAL A 430 -19.80 2.11 -32.84
C VAL A 430 -21.31 2.21 -33.07
N PHE A 431 -22.09 2.38 -31.99
CA PHE A 431 -23.55 2.39 -32.07
C PHE A 431 -24.08 3.73 -32.62
N ASP A 432 -23.50 4.87 -32.25
CA ASP A 432 -23.87 6.17 -32.81
C ASP A 432 -23.57 6.25 -34.31
N GLN A 433 -22.47 5.62 -34.76
CA GLN A 433 -22.15 5.57 -36.19
C GLN A 433 -23.23 4.79 -36.97
N SER A 434 -23.69 3.65 -36.44
CA SER A 434 -24.76 2.85 -37.08
C SER A 434 -26.09 3.62 -37.17
N THR A 435 -26.43 4.40 -36.14
CA THR A 435 -27.69 5.17 -36.11
C THR A 435 -27.64 6.34 -37.09
N ARG A 436 -26.48 7.02 -37.20
CA ARG A 436 -26.28 8.07 -38.21
C ARG A 436 -26.34 7.53 -39.64
N GLU A 437 -25.71 6.39 -39.91
CA GLU A 437 -25.77 5.77 -41.24
C GLU A 437 -27.21 5.35 -41.61
N SER A 438 -27.98 4.83 -40.65
CA SER A 438 -29.39 4.48 -40.86
C SER A 438 -30.25 5.70 -41.20
N ASN A 439 -30.09 6.82 -40.50
CA ASN A 439 -30.88 8.03 -40.77
C ASN A 439 -30.48 8.71 -42.09
N THR A 440 -29.24 8.55 -42.55
CA THR A 440 -28.78 9.13 -43.82
C THR A 440 -29.28 8.34 -45.04
N ARG A 441 -29.63 7.05 -44.88
CA ARG A 441 -30.25 6.24 -45.95
C ARG A 441 -31.78 6.36 -46.03
N GLY A 442 -32.44 6.94 -45.02
CA GLY A 442 -33.90 7.08 -44.97
C GLY A 442 -34.46 8.34 -45.63
N ASN A 443 -33.66 9.41 -45.76
CA ASN A 443 -34.06 10.63 -46.47
C ASN A 443 -33.46 10.63 -47.88
N TYR A 444 -33.93 9.72 -48.73
CA TYR A 444 -34.09 10.12 -50.13
C TYR A 444 -35.25 11.12 -50.10
N ASP A 445 -34.92 12.42 -50.00
CA ASP A 445 -35.89 13.47 -50.27
C ASP A 445 -36.50 13.12 -51.62
N LEU A 446 -37.78 12.74 -51.59
CA LEU A 446 -38.57 12.61 -52.79
C LEU A 446 -38.60 14.03 -53.35
N ILE A 447 -37.68 14.33 -54.28
CA ILE A 447 -37.65 15.59 -55.03
C ILE A 447 -39.03 15.67 -55.67
N THR A 448 -39.91 16.42 -55.02
CA THR A 448 -41.24 16.69 -55.53
C THR A 448 -41.00 17.68 -56.64
N TYR A 449 -40.91 17.17 -57.87
CA TYR A 449 -40.93 17.97 -59.08
C TYR A 449 -42.25 18.74 -59.11
N THR A 450 -42.26 19.95 -58.56
CA THR A 450 -43.30 20.94 -58.85
C THR A 450 -43.07 21.44 -60.27
N LEU A 451 -43.63 20.70 -61.23
CA LEU A 451 -43.72 21.12 -62.61
C LEU A 451 -44.92 22.09 -62.75
N GLY A 452 -44.61 23.36 -62.97
CA GLY A 452 -45.54 24.36 -63.52
C GLY A 452 -45.41 25.73 -62.84
N ARG A 453 -45.52 26.86 -63.53
CA ARG A 453 -45.74 27.21 -64.93
C ARG A 453 -45.80 28.76 -64.95
N SER A 454 -45.03 29.40 -65.84
CA SER A 454 -45.13 30.77 -66.44
C SER A 454 -45.51 31.97 -65.53
N ASP A 455 -45.05 33.22 -65.69
CA ASP A 455 -44.59 34.00 -66.85
C ASP A 455 -43.66 35.13 -66.37
N ASP A 456 -42.80 35.55 -67.30
CA ASP A 456 -42.30 36.90 -67.58
C ASP A 456 -41.76 37.81 -66.47
N SER A 457 -40.44 38.04 -66.51
CA SER A 457 -39.88 39.40 -66.60
C SER A 457 -38.37 39.34 -66.90
N GLU A 458 -37.99 39.95 -68.03
CA GLU A 458 -36.61 40.28 -68.38
C GLU A 458 -36.02 41.28 -67.36
N SER A 459 -34.79 41.04 -66.90
CA SER A 459 -33.65 41.97 -67.06
C SER A 459 -32.54 41.72 -66.04
N ASN A 460 -31.30 41.82 -66.56
CA ASN A 460 -30.03 42.08 -65.88
C ASN A 460 -29.40 40.91 -65.10
N ALA A 461 -28.46 40.19 -65.72
CA ALA A 461 -27.04 40.53 -65.87
C ALA A 461 -26.16 40.08 -64.68
N LEU A 462 -25.24 39.16 -65.00
CA LEU A 462 -23.94 38.92 -64.35
C LEU A 462 -23.94 38.47 -62.88
N VAL A 463 -23.98 37.15 -62.63
CA VAL A 463 -23.00 36.40 -61.80
C VAL A 463 -23.12 34.91 -62.18
N GLU A 464 -22.37 34.50 -63.20
CA GLU A 464 -22.26 33.11 -63.65
C GLU A 464 -20.81 32.66 -63.43
N ASP A 465 -20.49 32.22 -62.20
CA ASP A 465 -19.37 31.29 -61.89
C ASP A 465 -19.22 31.05 -60.37
N SER A 466 -20.16 30.35 -59.72
CA SER A 466 -19.94 29.86 -58.33
C SER A 466 -20.89 28.75 -57.88
N ALA A 467 -21.20 27.78 -58.75
CA ALA A 467 -22.15 26.70 -58.39
C ALA A 467 -21.72 25.28 -58.79
N LYS A 468 -20.46 25.04 -59.19
CA LYS A 468 -19.98 23.71 -59.61
C LYS A 468 -18.87 23.08 -58.76
N SER A 469 -18.48 23.61 -57.59
CA SER A 469 -17.35 23.08 -56.80
C SER A 469 -17.70 22.41 -55.44
N GLN A 470 -18.95 22.05 -55.15
CA GLN A 470 -19.33 21.52 -53.83
C GLN A 470 -19.88 20.09 -53.79
N LEU A 471 -19.75 19.29 -54.87
CA LEU A 471 -19.73 17.84 -54.73
C LEU A 471 -18.30 17.38 -54.39
N ARG A 472 -17.79 17.80 -53.23
CA ARG A 472 -16.71 17.05 -52.58
C ARG A 472 -17.34 15.77 -52.09
N THR A 473 -17.24 14.72 -52.90
CA THR A 473 -17.20 13.35 -52.40
C THR A 473 -16.32 13.35 -51.15
N SER A 474 -16.93 13.25 -49.98
CA SER A 474 -16.25 12.99 -48.71
C SER A 474 -15.61 11.62 -48.84
N GLN A 475 -14.46 11.56 -49.53
CA GLN A 475 -13.56 10.44 -49.44
C GLN A 475 -13.20 10.36 -47.96
N VAL A 476 -13.74 9.33 -47.31
CA VAL A 476 -13.35 8.90 -45.98
C VAL A 476 -11.86 8.63 -46.09
N ALA A 477 -11.04 9.63 -45.78
CA ALA A 477 -9.60 9.51 -45.83
C ALA A 477 -9.23 8.31 -44.96
N PRO A 478 -8.53 7.29 -45.50
CA PRO A 478 -8.18 6.12 -44.73
C PRO A 478 -7.46 6.59 -43.47
N ARG A 479 -7.97 6.17 -42.29
CA ARG A 479 -7.39 6.51 -40.98
C ARG A 479 -5.88 6.25 -41.04
N GLY A 480 -5.10 7.30 -41.22
CA GLY A 480 -3.66 7.20 -41.36
C GLY A 480 -3.08 6.53 -40.13
N PHE A 481 -2.29 5.49 -40.35
CA PHE A 481 -1.56 4.79 -39.29
C PHE A 481 -0.69 5.80 -38.54
N ASN A 482 -1.03 6.11 -37.28
CA ASN A 482 -0.25 7.04 -36.47
C ASN A 482 0.87 6.27 -35.77
N PRO A 483 2.14 6.37 -36.22
CA PRO A 483 3.24 5.55 -35.70
C PRO A 483 3.47 5.74 -34.19
N ARG A 484 3.10 6.90 -33.63
CA ARG A 484 3.19 7.16 -32.19
C ARG A 484 2.28 6.24 -31.38
N SER A 485 1.07 5.97 -31.88
CA SER A 485 0.13 5.06 -31.20
C SER A 485 0.68 3.64 -31.17
N CYS A 486 1.30 3.19 -32.26
CA CYS A 486 1.94 1.87 -32.33
C CYS A 486 3.09 1.76 -31.32
N LEU A 487 3.97 2.77 -31.23
CA LEU A 487 5.06 2.80 -30.26
C LEU A 487 4.56 2.76 -28.81
N THR A 488 3.52 3.52 -28.48
CA THR A 488 2.94 3.49 -27.12
C THR A 488 2.35 2.12 -26.78
N SER A 489 1.66 1.48 -27.73
CA SER A 489 1.13 0.13 -27.54
C SER A 489 2.25 -0.90 -27.38
N MET A 490 3.31 -0.84 -28.18
CA MET A 490 4.48 -1.71 -28.05
C MET A 490 5.17 -1.53 -26.69
N ALA A 491 5.38 -0.29 -26.25
CA ALA A 491 5.96 0.00 -24.94
C ALA A 491 5.11 -0.60 -23.80
N LEU A 492 3.79 -0.48 -23.90
CA LEU A 492 2.87 -1.05 -22.91
C LEU A 492 2.90 -2.58 -22.91
N ILE A 493 2.92 -3.22 -24.08
CA ILE A 493 3.05 -4.67 -24.21
C ILE A 493 4.38 -5.15 -23.61
N MET A 494 5.49 -4.47 -23.89
CA MET A 494 6.79 -4.81 -23.31
C MET A 494 6.78 -4.67 -21.80
N LEU A 495 6.21 -3.58 -21.27
CA LEU A 495 6.08 -3.35 -19.83
C LEU A 495 5.27 -4.44 -19.13
N TRP A 496 4.11 -4.80 -19.68
CA TRP A 496 3.26 -5.87 -19.11
C TRP A 496 3.90 -7.25 -19.25
N THR A 497 4.58 -7.51 -20.36
CA THR A 497 5.36 -8.74 -20.54
C THR A 497 6.47 -8.83 -19.50
N ALA A 498 7.19 -7.74 -19.25
CA ALA A 498 8.20 -7.67 -18.21
C ALA A 498 7.59 -7.88 -16.81
N TYR A 499 6.47 -7.21 -16.50
CA TYR A 499 5.78 -7.39 -15.22
C TYR A 499 5.34 -8.84 -15.00
N VAL A 500 4.64 -9.46 -15.97
CA VAL A 500 4.20 -10.86 -15.88
C VAL A 500 5.39 -11.80 -15.74
N SER A 501 6.45 -11.59 -16.52
CA SER A 501 7.67 -12.41 -16.46
C SER A 501 8.38 -12.27 -15.11
N LEU A 502 8.46 -11.06 -14.54
CA LEU A 502 9.06 -10.84 -13.22
C LEU A 502 8.16 -11.37 -12.08
N ASN A 503 6.85 -11.26 -12.23
CA ASN A 503 5.88 -11.69 -11.22
C ASN A 503 5.82 -13.22 -11.09
N PHE A 504 5.77 -13.94 -12.20
CA PHE A 504 5.72 -15.41 -12.22
C PHE A 504 7.07 -16.07 -12.42
N GLY A 505 8.10 -15.30 -12.77
CA GLY A 505 9.47 -15.78 -12.83
C GLY A 505 9.91 -16.31 -11.46
N GLN A 506 10.30 -17.57 -11.44
CA GLN A 506 10.89 -18.19 -10.26
C GLN A 506 12.29 -17.58 -10.07
N ARG A 507 12.47 -16.82 -8.99
CA ARG A 507 13.80 -16.40 -8.56
C ARG A 507 14.31 -17.47 -7.63
N GLN A 508 15.39 -18.12 -8.03
CA GLN A 508 16.13 -18.97 -7.11
C GLN A 508 16.86 -18.04 -6.14
N HIS A 509 16.31 -17.89 -4.95
CA HIS A 509 17.10 -17.37 -3.84
C HIS A 509 18.01 -18.50 -3.36
N PRO A 510 19.28 -18.22 -3.05
CA PRO A 510 20.15 -19.21 -2.44
C PRO A 510 19.45 -19.74 -1.18
N ARG A 511 19.00 -20.99 -1.25
CA ARG A 511 18.53 -21.68 -0.06
C ARG A 511 19.76 -22.07 0.73
N ALA A 512 19.84 -21.60 1.96
CA ALA A 512 20.88 -22.09 2.85
C ALA A 512 20.65 -23.57 3.10
N GLU A 513 21.72 -24.34 3.05
CA GLU A 513 21.68 -25.75 3.40
C GLU A 513 21.30 -25.87 4.88
N THR A 514 20.18 -26.55 5.14
CA THR A 514 19.68 -26.74 6.49
C THR A 514 20.47 -27.84 7.18
N ARG A 515 21.06 -27.53 8.33
CA ARG A 515 21.71 -28.51 9.20
C ARG A 515 20.65 -29.19 10.05
N LEU A 516 20.53 -30.51 9.92
CA LEU A 516 19.55 -31.33 10.62
C LEU A 516 20.29 -32.47 11.36
N ASP A 517 19.95 -32.72 12.62
CA ASP A 517 20.39 -33.91 13.33
C ASP A 517 19.47 -35.09 12.98
N MET A 518 19.79 -35.77 11.88
CA MET A 518 19.03 -36.93 11.41
C MET A 518 19.30 -38.20 12.22
N ASN A 519 20.26 -38.19 13.14
CA ASN A 519 20.62 -39.34 13.97
C ASN A 519 19.80 -39.39 15.27
N TYR A 520 19.07 -38.33 15.60
CA TYR A 520 18.27 -38.27 16.80
C TYR A 520 16.97 -39.07 16.65
N GLU A 521 16.72 -39.98 17.59
CA GLU A 521 15.48 -40.75 17.69
C GLU A 521 14.65 -40.25 18.88
N ALA A 522 13.51 -39.64 18.60
CA ALA A 522 12.62 -39.11 19.64
C ALA A 522 11.77 -40.21 20.28
N SER A 523 11.66 -40.20 21.61
CA SER A 523 10.80 -41.12 22.35
C SER A 523 9.30 -40.75 22.29
N VAL A 524 9.01 -39.47 22.10
CA VAL A 524 7.65 -38.93 21.92
C VAL A 524 7.55 -38.32 20.53
N PRO A 525 6.55 -38.70 19.71
CA PRO A 525 6.46 -38.20 18.34
C PRO A 525 6.08 -36.71 18.28
N LEU A 526 5.13 -36.28 19.11
CA LEU A 526 4.59 -34.92 19.09
C LEU A 526 4.32 -34.41 20.52
N GLU A 527 4.78 -33.20 20.80
CA GLU A 527 4.54 -32.49 22.05
C GLU A 527 4.02 -31.07 21.81
N VAL A 528 3.11 -30.62 22.67
CA VAL A 528 2.67 -29.22 22.76
C VAL A 528 3.19 -28.66 24.09
N VAL A 529 4.00 -27.61 23.99
CA VAL A 529 4.57 -26.87 25.11
C VAL A 529 3.82 -25.57 25.26
N ILE A 530 3.16 -25.39 26.40
CA ILE A 530 2.34 -24.20 26.70
C ILE A 530 3.02 -23.40 27.81
N SER A 531 3.35 -22.13 27.51
CA SER A 531 3.76 -21.15 28.53
C SER A 531 2.52 -20.51 29.15
N MET A 532 2.31 -20.72 30.46
CA MET A 532 1.17 -20.23 31.22
C MET A 532 1.65 -19.36 32.38
N TYR A 533 1.02 -18.21 32.60
CA TYR A 533 1.21 -17.37 33.77
C TYR A 533 -0.06 -17.31 34.60
N LYS A 534 -0.99 -16.39 34.28
CA LYS A 534 -2.22 -16.12 35.05
C LYS A 534 -3.50 -16.38 34.25
N GLU A 535 -3.39 -17.03 33.10
CA GLU A 535 -4.54 -17.49 32.33
C GLU A 535 -5.37 -18.48 33.16
N LYS A 536 -6.68 -18.55 32.90
CA LYS A 536 -7.56 -19.46 33.63
C LYS A 536 -7.34 -20.89 33.15
N ALA A 537 -7.33 -21.85 34.07
CA ALA A 537 -7.18 -23.26 33.73
C ALA A 537 -8.25 -23.75 32.75
N ASP A 538 -9.50 -23.27 32.89
CA ASP A 538 -10.61 -23.59 31.97
C ASP A 538 -10.33 -23.13 30.52
N ASP A 539 -9.70 -21.97 30.34
CA ASP A 539 -9.37 -21.45 29.02
C ASP A 539 -8.24 -22.29 28.38
N VAL A 540 -7.26 -22.70 29.20
CA VAL A 540 -6.19 -23.62 28.78
C VAL A 540 -6.72 -25.02 28.46
N ALA A 541 -7.68 -25.52 29.26
CA ALA A 541 -8.36 -26.79 28.98
C ALA A 541 -9.11 -26.74 27.64
N GLN A 542 -9.76 -25.62 27.32
CA GLN A 542 -10.42 -25.41 26.04
C GLN A 542 -9.42 -25.36 24.88
N LEU A 543 -8.27 -24.69 25.05
CA LEU A 543 -7.19 -24.69 24.07
C LEU A 543 -6.72 -26.13 23.79
N ILE A 544 -6.39 -26.89 24.83
CA ILE A 544 -5.92 -28.28 24.72
C ILE A 544 -6.97 -29.16 24.04
N SER A 545 -8.24 -29.01 24.43
CA SER A 545 -9.35 -29.75 23.83
C SER A 545 -9.47 -29.47 22.33
N ARG A 546 -9.39 -28.20 21.92
CA ARG A 546 -9.43 -27.82 20.49
C ARG A 546 -8.25 -28.38 19.71
N LEU A 547 -7.04 -28.37 20.28
CA LEU A 547 -5.87 -28.97 19.65
C LEU A 547 -6.05 -30.48 19.48
N ARG A 548 -6.45 -31.21 20.53
CA ARG A 548 -6.68 -32.67 20.48
C ARG A 548 -7.77 -33.09 19.49
N ASN A 549 -8.74 -32.22 19.24
CA ASN A 549 -9.79 -32.44 18.22
C ASN A 549 -9.24 -32.42 16.78
N MET A 550 -8.00 -31.94 16.56
CA MET A 550 -7.34 -32.03 15.27
C MET A 550 -6.74 -33.45 15.10
N PRO A 551 -7.02 -34.17 13.98
CA PRO A 551 -6.57 -35.56 13.80
C PRO A 551 -5.06 -35.78 13.93
N GLN A 552 -4.28 -34.75 13.63
CA GLN A 552 -2.81 -34.77 13.68
C GLN A 552 -2.23 -34.40 15.05
N MET A 553 -3.07 -34.16 16.05
CA MET A 553 -2.67 -33.77 17.41
C MET A 553 -3.36 -34.58 18.52
N THR A 554 -4.19 -35.57 18.16
CA THR A 554 -4.99 -36.35 19.11
C THR A 554 -4.14 -36.97 20.21
N ASP A 555 -2.98 -37.52 19.86
CA ASP A 555 -2.06 -38.20 20.77
C ASP A 555 -0.90 -37.29 21.23
N ALA A 556 -1.00 -35.98 21.05
CA ALA A 556 0.07 -35.07 21.42
C ALA A 556 0.28 -35.03 22.95
N ARG A 557 1.53 -35.17 23.39
CA ARG A 557 1.90 -34.94 24.79
C ARG A 557 1.74 -33.45 25.09
N ILE A 558 1.17 -33.11 26.23
CA ILE A 558 0.91 -31.72 26.64
C ILE A 558 1.73 -31.43 27.89
N THR A 559 2.64 -30.46 27.80
CA THR A 559 3.43 -29.97 28.93
C THR A 559 3.16 -28.48 29.11
N ILE A 560 2.72 -28.11 30.32
CA ILE A 560 2.49 -26.72 30.70
C ILE A 560 3.65 -26.27 31.59
N TYR A 561 4.26 -25.13 31.26
CA TYR A 561 5.15 -24.42 32.17
C TYR A 561 4.37 -23.30 32.85
N LEU A 562 4.26 -23.38 34.18
CA LEU A 562 3.48 -22.48 35.01
C LEU A 562 4.40 -21.44 35.65
N LYS A 563 4.27 -20.17 35.27
CA LYS A 563 5.09 -19.06 35.77
C LYS A 563 4.52 -18.34 36.98
N ASP A 564 3.26 -18.61 37.34
CA ASP A 564 2.68 -18.04 38.55
C ASP A 564 3.17 -18.80 39.78
N SER A 565 3.96 -18.13 40.61
CA SER A 565 4.51 -18.70 41.84
C SER A 565 3.43 -19.11 42.84
N GLU A 566 2.26 -18.47 42.79
CA GLU A 566 1.15 -18.68 43.74
C GLU A 566 0.20 -19.81 43.31
N ALA A 567 0.20 -20.18 42.03
CA ALA A 567 -0.71 -21.19 41.49
C ALA A 567 -0.30 -22.63 41.88
N ASP A 568 -1.28 -23.50 42.08
CA ASP A 568 -1.09 -24.93 42.42
C ASP A 568 -0.93 -25.77 41.14
N GLU A 569 0.25 -26.36 40.96
CA GLU A 569 0.60 -27.19 39.81
C GLU A 569 -0.31 -28.41 39.64
N GLN A 570 -0.73 -29.04 40.74
CA GLN A 570 -1.60 -30.21 40.71
C GLN A 570 -3.02 -29.84 40.31
N GLN A 571 -3.51 -28.71 40.81
CA GLN A 571 -4.82 -28.18 40.43
C GLN A 571 -4.85 -27.86 38.93
N ILE A 572 -3.86 -27.11 38.43
CA ILE A 572 -3.77 -26.77 37.00
C ILE A 572 -3.66 -28.04 36.15
N LYS A 573 -2.89 -29.04 36.59
CA LYS A 573 -2.77 -30.32 35.88
C LYS A 573 -4.12 -31.03 35.76
N GLN A 574 -4.88 -31.09 36.85
CA GLN A 574 -6.19 -31.75 36.90
C GLN A 574 -7.22 -31.03 36.03
N GLU A 575 -7.30 -29.70 36.15
CA GLU A 575 -8.27 -28.87 35.44
C GLU A 575 -7.99 -28.79 33.92
N SER A 576 -6.72 -28.68 33.54
CA SER A 576 -6.30 -28.61 32.13
C SER A 576 -6.21 -29.97 31.43
N ASN A 577 -6.19 -31.07 32.20
CA ASN A 577 -5.90 -32.42 31.71
C ASN A 577 -4.57 -32.52 30.92
N ALA A 578 -3.57 -31.77 31.37
CA ALA A 578 -2.20 -31.82 30.86
C ALA A 578 -1.46 -33.06 31.37
N HIS A 579 -0.51 -33.57 30.58
CA HIS A 579 0.30 -34.71 30.99
C HIS A 579 1.30 -34.31 32.08
N GLU A 580 1.80 -33.08 31.98
CA GLU A 580 2.81 -32.53 32.87
C GLU A 580 2.58 -31.04 33.07
N VAL A 581 2.76 -30.57 34.31
CA VAL A 581 2.80 -29.16 34.68
C VAL A 581 4.08 -28.94 35.47
N ILE A 582 4.88 -27.97 35.06
CA ILE A 582 6.19 -27.67 35.66
C ILE A 582 6.20 -26.20 36.05
N LYS A 583 6.38 -25.90 37.33
CA LYS A 583 6.56 -24.50 37.77
C LYS A 583 7.94 -23.96 37.37
N LEU A 584 7.95 -22.74 36.85
CA LEU A 584 9.15 -21.95 36.55
C LEU A 584 9.07 -20.57 37.20
N PRO A 585 10.21 -19.92 37.49
CA PRO A 585 10.18 -18.51 37.87
C PRO A 585 9.66 -17.67 36.70
N ASN A 586 8.98 -16.56 37.03
CA ASN A 586 8.45 -15.62 36.04
C ASN A 586 9.57 -14.75 35.45
N LEU A 587 10.49 -15.36 34.71
CA LEU A 587 11.59 -14.72 34.00
C LEU A 587 11.40 -14.86 32.49
N GLY A 588 11.74 -13.86 31.69
CA GLY A 588 11.85 -13.92 30.23
C GLY A 588 10.61 -14.36 29.43
N ARG A 589 9.42 -14.35 30.05
CA ARG A 589 8.12 -14.73 29.47
C ARG A 589 8.18 -16.07 28.71
N GLU A 590 7.42 -16.19 27.62
CA GLU A 590 7.37 -17.40 26.80
C GLU A 590 8.72 -17.76 26.14
N ALA A 591 9.55 -16.77 25.80
CA ALA A 591 10.84 -17.02 25.16
C ALA A 591 11.78 -17.82 26.07
N GLU A 592 11.83 -17.46 27.36
CA GLU A 592 12.59 -18.22 28.36
C GLU A 592 12.04 -19.64 28.50
N THR A 593 10.72 -19.81 28.54
CA THR A 593 10.10 -21.14 28.65
C THR A 593 10.51 -22.06 27.51
N TYR A 594 10.49 -21.56 26.28
CA TYR A 594 10.84 -22.37 25.11
C TYR A 594 12.34 -22.71 25.08
N LEU A 595 13.19 -21.74 25.38
CA LEU A 595 14.64 -21.97 25.47
C LEU A 595 14.99 -22.93 26.61
N ASN A 596 14.39 -22.77 27.79
CA ASN A 596 14.55 -23.67 28.92
C ASN A 596 14.12 -25.09 28.54
N HIS A 597 12.96 -25.25 27.89
CA HIS A 597 12.51 -26.56 27.40
C HIS A 597 13.53 -27.19 26.45
N ILE A 598 14.02 -26.43 25.46
CA ILE A 598 15.04 -26.90 24.50
C ILE A 598 16.33 -27.33 25.22
N VAL A 599 16.86 -26.49 26.10
CA VAL A 599 18.16 -26.71 26.76
C VAL A 599 18.09 -27.85 27.77
N THR A 600 17.05 -27.90 28.60
CA THR A 600 16.89 -28.89 29.67
C THR A 600 16.47 -30.26 29.14
N ARG A 601 15.69 -30.32 28.06
CA ARG A 601 15.24 -31.56 27.42
C ARG A 601 16.02 -31.94 26.18
N TRP A 602 17.23 -31.40 26.00
CA TRP A 602 18.03 -31.59 24.79
C TRP A 602 18.12 -33.04 24.30
N GLU A 603 18.28 -34.01 25.20
CA GLU A 603 18.38 -35.45 24.86
C GLU A 603 17.02 -36.17 24.77
N SER A 604 15.93 -35.51 25.15
CA SER A 604 14.58 -36.07 25.25
C SER A 604 13.52 -35.18 24.58
N LEU A 605 13.91 -34.42 23.55
CA LEU A 605 12.99 -33.63 22.74
C LEU A 605 12.00 -34.54 22.01
N ALA A 606 10.76 -34.09 21.86
CA ALA A 606 9.80 -34.77 20.99
C ALA A 606 10.22 -34.63 19.52
N GLY A 607 9.80 -35.55 18.65
CA GLY A 607 10.11 -35.52 17.22
C GLY A 607 9.69 -34.20 16.59
N GLN A 608 8.52 -33.70 16.98
CA GLN A 608 8.04 -32.34 16.75
C GLN A 608 7.52 -31.71 18.04
N THR A 609 7.79 -30.42 18.22
CA THR A 609 7.26 -29.63 19.33
C THR A 609 6.52 -28.41 18.80
N ILE A 610 5.30 -28.20 19.32
CA ILE A 610 4.50 -27.00 19.09
C ILE A 610 4.63 -26.11 20.34
N PHE A 611 5.20 -24.92 20.16
CA PHE A 611 5.38 -23.95 21.23
C PHE A 611 4.26 -22.91 21.18
N LEU A 612 3.50 -22.78 22.28
CA LEU A 612 2.33 -21.91 22.38
C LEU A 612 2.31 -21.12 23.68
N GLN A 613 1.63 -19.98 23.66
CA GLN A 613 1.18 -19.28 24.85
C GLN A 613 -0.17 -19.84 25.28
N ALA A 614 -0.49 -19.77 26.57
CA ALA A 614 -1.78 -20.19 27.12
C ALA A 614 -2.95 -19.37 26.56
N ASP A 615 -2.75 -18.08 26.27
CA ASP A 615 -3.68 -17.25 25.49
C ASP A 615 -3.22 -17.11 24.03
N VAL A 616 -3.79 -17.95 23.16
CA VAL A 616 -3.45 -17.95 21.73
C VAL A 616 -3.90 -16.65 21.06
N HIS A 617 -2.94 -15.86 20.61
CA HIS A 617 -3.20 -14.67 19.82
C HIS A 617 -3.91 -15.00 18.49
N ASN A 618 -4.95 -14.22 18.15
CA ASN A 618 -5.76 -14.40 16.93
C ASN A 618 -6.35 -15.83 16.84
N SER A 619 -6.91 -16.31 17.94
CA SER A 619 -7.44 -17.68 18.05
C SER A 619 -8.42 -18.06 16.92
N ARG A 620 -9.20 -17.10 16.40
CA ARG A 620 -10.11 -17.32 15.27
C ARG A 620 -9.39 -17.79 14.01
N GLU A 621 -8.24 -17.20 13.69
CA GLU A 621 -7.46 -17.51 12.50
C GLU A 621 -6.39 -18.59 12.76
N PHE A 622 -5.95 -18.73 14.01
CA PHE A 622 -4.92 -19.70 14.42
C PHE A 622 -5.32 -21.15 14.13
N TYR A 623 -6.46 -21.63 14.64
CA TYR A 623 -6.82 -23.04 14.52
C TYR A 623 -6.97 -23.49 13.05
N PRO A 624 -7.70 -22.76 12.18
CA PRO A 624 -7.77 -23.11 10.77
C PRO A 624 -6.40 -23.09 10.06
N PHE A 625 -5.48 -22.22 10.49
CA PHE A 625 -4.14 -22.17 9.94
C PHE A 625 -3.33 -23.42 10.32
N VAL A 626 -3.37 -23.81 11.59
CA VAL A 626 -2.74 -25.05 12.09
C VAL A 626 -3.29 -26.28 11.36
N GLU A 627 -4.61 -26.45 11.30
CA GLU A 627 -5.25 -27.58 10.59
C GLU A 627 -4.82 -27.65 9.13
N ARG A 628 -4.70 -26.50 8.47
CA ARG A 628 -4.39 -26.43 7.04
C ARG A 628 -2.93 -26.72 6.73
N TYR A 629 -2.00 -26.16 7.51
CA TYR A 629 -0.58 -26.13 7.18
C TYR A 629 0.27 -27.13 7.96
N PHE A 630 -0.02 -27.39 9.23
CA PHE A 630 0.78 -28.32 10.02
C PHE A 630 0.60 -29.75 9.52
N ARG A 631 1.70 -30.51 9.42
CA ARG A 631 1.73 -31.93 9.08
C ARG A 631 2.69 -32.63 10.05
N ALA A 632 2.15 -33.53 10.87
CA ALA A 632 2.85 -34.15 12.01
C ALA A 632 4.11 -34.99 11.66
N LYS A 633 4.43 -35.18 10.38
CA LYS A 633 5.62 -35.93 9.93
C LYS A 633 6.48 -35.18 8.93
N GLU A 634 5.97 -34.10 8.37
CA GLU A 634 6.63 -33.38 7.27
C GLU A 634 7.11 -31.99 7.72
N THR A 635 6.32 -31.31 8.56
CA THR A 635 6.63 -29.96 9.03
C THR A 635 7.95 -29.94 9.79
N GLY A 636 8.96 -29.30 9.24
CA GLY A 636 10.23 -29.04 9.92
C GLY A 636 10.11 -27.82 10.83
N PHE A 637 9.72 -26.70 10.25
CA PHE A 637 9.44 -25.48 10.98
C PHE A 637 8.23 -24.75 10.38
N LEU A 638 7.29 -24.33 11.22
CA LEU A 638 6.11 -23.55 10.85
C LEU A 638 5.91 -22.42 11.85
N ASN A 639 6.01 -21.18 11.37
CA ASN A 639 5.62 -20.00 12.15
C ASN A 639 4.09 -19.90 12.21
N LEU A 640 3.51 -19.85 13.40
CA LEU A 640 2.06 -19.75 13.62
C LEU A 640 1.61 -18.29 13.86
N GLY A 641 2.55 -17.34 13.85
CA GLY A 641 2.28 -15.92 13.95
C GLY A 641 1.99 -15.25 12.59
N TRP A 642 2.25 -13.94 12.52
CA TRP A 642 2.09 -13.19 11.28
C TRP A 642 3.16 -13.53 10.25
N ALA A 643 2.73 -13.96 9.07
CA ALA A 643 3.61 -14.31 7.97
C ALA A 643 4.09 -13.09 7.15
N GLY A 644 5.26 -13.25 6.51
CA GLY A 644 5.72 -12.39 5.43
C GLY A 644 6.36 -11.06 5.82
N ASN A 645 6.85 -10.97 7.05
CA ASN A 645 7.66 -9.83 7.52
C ASN A 645 9.14 -10.12 7.27
N VAL A 646 9.79 -9.27 6.48
CA VAL A 646 11.19 -9.42 6.09
C VAL A 646 11.93 -8.14 6.41
N CYS A 647 13.18 -8.30 6.86
CA CYS A 647 14.12 -7.21 7.04
C CYS A 647 15.49 -7.60 6.43
N ASN A 648 16.36 -6.61 6.30
CA ASN A 648 17.77 -6.85 5.99
C ASN A 648 18.47 -7.41 7.24
N GLY A 649 19.30 -8.45 7.11
CA GLY A 649 20.00 -9.04 8.24
C GLY A 649 20.96 -8.07 8.94
N GLN A 650 21.55 -7.10 8.24
CA GLN A 650 22.53 -6.17 8.83
C GLN A 650 21.90 -4.96 9.53
N ASP A 651 20.67 -4.63 9.15
CA ASP A 651 19.89 -3.50 9.68
C ASP A 651 18.42 -3.93 9.75
N CYS A 652 18.18 -4.86 10.68
CA CYS A 652 16.88 -5.51 10.78
C CYS A 652 15.95 -4.69 11.68
N GLY A 653 14.76 -4.37 11.19
CA GLY A 653 13.72 -3.77 12.02
C GLY A 653 12.34 -4.03 11.46
N ASP A 654 11.33 -3.73 12.26
CA ASP A 654 9.94 -3.97 11.92
C ASP A 654 9.02 -2.77 12.09
N ARG A 655 7.75 -2.99 11.72
CA ARG A 655 6.74 -1.93 11.72
C ARG A 655 6.23 -1.48 13.07
N PHE A 656 6.64 -2.17 14.12
CA PHE A 656 6.26 -1.89 15.50
C PHE A 656 7.36 -1.11 16.22
N GLY A 657 8.38 -0.65 15.49
CA GLY A 657 9.49 0.13 16.03
C GLY A 657 10.57 -0.71 16.70
N TRP A 658 10.55 -2.04 16.51
CA TRP A 658 11.66 -2.88 16.95
C TRP A 658 12.80 -2.85 15.92
N GLN A 659 14.04 -2.79 16.39
CA GLN A 659 15.25 -2.79 15.57
C GLN A 659 16.39 -3.58 16.25
N ASP A 660 17.15 -4.33 15.46
CA ASP A 660 18.34 -5.08 15.87
C ASP A 660 19.56 -4.16 15.91
N GLU A 661 19.73 -3.45 17.02
CA GLU A 661 20.84 -2.51 17.23
C GLU A 661 22.17 -3.23 17.51
N THR A 662 22.13 -4.49 17.97
CA THR A 662 23.32 -5.27 18.34
C THR A 662 23.86 -6.13 17.22
N ARG A 663 23.19 -6.17 16.07
CA ARG A 663 23.50 -7.09 14.96
C ARG A 663 23.49 -8.54 15.43
N LEU A 664 22.52 -8.89 16.28
CA LEU A 664 22.36 -10.24 16.78
C LEU A 664 22.00 -11.22 15.66
N PHE A 665 21.16 -10.82 14.71
CA PHE A 665 20.74 -11.66 13.59
C PHE A 665 21.93 -12.21 12.78
N PRO A 666 22.85 -11.37 12.27
CA PRO A 666 24.00 -11.85 11.50
C PRO A 666 25.02 -12.55 12.39
N ALA A 667 25.13 -12.18 13.68
CA ALA A 667 25.99 -12.89 14.63
C ALA A 667 25.53 -14.35 14.84
N ILE A 668 24.23 -14.56 15.06
CA ILE A 668 23.64 -15.90 15.23
C ILE A 668 23.73 -16.70 13.93
N GLN A 669 23.45 -16.10 12.77
CA GLN A 669 23.61 -16.79 11.48
C GLN A 669 25.03 -17.29 11.26
N SER A 670 26.02 -16.42 11.51
CA SER A 670 27.44 -16.78 11.38
C SER A 670 27.82 -17.94 12.31
N ARG A 671 27.26 -18.00 13.51
CA ARG A 671 27.45 -19.14 14.43
C ARG A 671 26.78 -20.43 13.93
N ILE A 672 25.62 -20.34 13.28
CA ILE A 672 24.86 -21.50 12.79
C ILE A 672 25.54 -22.13 11.57
N ASP A 673 25.84 -21.36 10.52
CA ASP A 673 26.29 -21.91 9.24
C ASP A 673 27.50 -21.19 8.61
N LYS A 674 28.17 -20.29 9.36
CA LYS A 674 29.28 -19.45 8.87
C LYS A 674 28.89 -18.57 7.67
N SER A 675 27.60 -18.34 7.46
CA SER A 675 27.08 -17.43 6.45
C SER A 675 26.42 -16.22 7.10
N THR A 676 26.34 -15.13 6.35
CA THR A 676 25.46 -14.00 6.68
C THR A 676 24.48 -13.84 5.53
N ARG A 677 23.19 -13.89 5.84
CA ARG A 677 22.15 -13.74 4.83
C ARG A 677 21.75 -12.28 4.77
N GLU A 678 21.61 -11.76 3.55
CA GLU A 678 21.18 -10.38 3.36
C GLU A 678 19.77 -10.15 3.89
N ASN A 679 18.88 -11.15 3.79
CA ASN A 679 17.48 -11.01 4.14
C ASN A 679 17.05 -12.14 5.07
N VAL A 680 16.20 -11.80 6.04
CA VAL A 680 15.71 -12.73 7.05
C VAL A 680 14.21 -12.58 7.22
N LEU A 681 13.55 -13.71 7.50
CA LEU A 681 12.13 -13.75 7.80
C LEU A 681 11.95 -13.55 9.31
N LEU A 682 11.10 -12.62 9.73
CA LEU A 682 10.79 -12.38 11.14
C LEU A 682 9.61 -13.22 11.59
N SER A 683 9.70 -13.74 12.81
CA SER A 683 8.59 -14.41 13.50
C SER A 683 7.85 -13.42 14.42
N TYR A 684 6.62 -13.77 14.79
CA TYR A 684 5.78 -12.93 15.65
C TYR A 684 4.94 -13.82 16.56
N LYS A 685 4.44 -13.25 17.66
CA LYS A 685 3.52 -13.87 18.61
C LYS A 685 4.07 -15.06 19.41
N GLY A 686 5.35 -15.39 19.26
CA GLY A 686 5.99 -16.47 20.01
C GLY A 686 5.35 -17.86 19.81
N GLN A 687 4.68 -18.11 18.68
CA GLN A 687 3.99 -19.37 18.45
C GLN A 687 4.52 -20.03 17.18
N PHE A 688 5.03 -21.26 17.30
CA PHE A 688 5.65 -21.97 16.17
C PHE A 688 5.73 -23.48 16.42
N VAL A 689 6.01 -24.21 15.34
CA VAL A 689 6.36 -25.63 15.35
C VAL A 689 7.82 -25.78 14.96
N ALA A 690 8.56 -26.65 15.65
CA ALA A 690 9.92 -27.04 15.26
C ALA A 690 10.16 -28.54 15.50
N THR A 691 10.91 -29.19 14.62
CA THR A 691 11.38 -30.57 14.82
C THR A 691 12.59 -30.63 15.73
N ALA A 692 12.76 -31.76 16.43
CA ALA A 692 14.01 -32.04 17.14
C ALA A 692 15.22 -32.04 16.19
N ALA A 693 15.06 -32.53 14.95
CA ALA A 693 16.13 -32.53 13.95
C ALA A 693 16.63 -31.10 13.65
N ARG A 694 15.74 -30.10 13.55
CA ARG A 694 16.12 -28.69 13.38
C ARG A 694 16.70 -28.07 14.65
N ILE A 695 16.09 -28.32 15.80
CA ILE A 695 16.58 -27.82 17.10
C ILE A 695 18.01 -28.33 17.34
N ARG A 696 18.24 -29.64 17.16
CA ARG A 696 19.53 -30.29 17.38
C ARG A 696 20.53 -30.14 16.25
N GLY A 697 20.08 -29.72 15.07
CA GLY A 697 20.95 -29.34 13.95
C GLY A 697 21.81 -28.10 14.24
N ILE A 698 21.57 -27.42 15.37
CA ILE A 698 22.32 -26.27 15.86
C ILE A 698 22.97 -26.62 17.18
N ASP A 699 24.13 -26.02 17.45
CA ASP A 699 24.86 -26.24 18.69
C ASP A 699 24.05 -25.78 19.91
N LYS A 700 23.92 -26.65 20.91
CA LYS A 700 23.20 -26.40 22.17
C LYS A 700 23.65 -25.11 22.86
N SER A 701 24.93 -24.73 22.73
CA SER A 701 25.47 -23.51 23.33
C SER A 701 24.78 -22.24 22.82
N ILE A 702 24.31 -22.21 21.57
CA ILE A 702 23.57 -21.05 21.05
C ILE A 702 22.27 -20.84 21.82
N TYR A 703 21.50 -21.92 22.04
CA TYR A 703 20.27 -21.84 22.83
C TYR A 703 20.56 -21.50 24.29
N ASN A 704 21.63 -22.06 24.86
CA ASN A 704 22.03 -21.77 26.23
C ASN A 704 22.44 -20.30 26.42
N ASP A 705 23.21 -19.73 25.49
CA ASP A 705 23.62 -18.32 25.57
C ASP A 705 22.40 -17.38 25.48
N LEU A 706 21.46 -17.67 24.59
CA LEU A 706 20.22 -16.90 24.46
C LEU A 706 19.34 -17.04 25.71
N TRP A 707 19.31 -18.23 26.32
CA TRP A 707 18.59 -18.46 27.57
C TRP A 707 19.23 -17.68 28.72
N GLN A 708 20.56 -17.74 28.86
CA GLN A 708 21.32 -16.99 29.86
C GLN A 708 21.10 -15.48 29.72
N ALA A 709 21.04 -14.97 28.49
CA ALA A 709 20.71 -13.57 28.23
C ALA A 709 19.31 -13.14 28.72
N LEU A 710 18.38 -14.07 28.99
CA LEU A 710 17.06 -13.75 29.54
C LEU A 710 16.98 -13.92 31.07
N VAL A 711 17.81 -14.79 31.65
CA VAL A 711 17.67 -15.19 33.06
C VAL A 711 18.75 -14.62 33.97
N ASP A 712 19.90 -14.21 33.42
CA ASP A 712 20.94 -13.50 34.18
C ASP A 712 20.72 -11.99 34.10
N GLU A 713 20.35 -11.41 35.24
CA GLU A 713 20.16 -9.97 35.43
C GLU A 713 21.40 -9.14 35.07
N ASN A 714 22.59 -9.73 35.14
CA ASN A 714 23.86 -9.07 34.78
C ASN A 714 24.26 -9.27 33.32
N SER A 715 23.44 -9.97 32.53
CA SER A 715 23.73 -10.19 31.12
C SER A 715 23.57 -8.91 30.30
N TRP A 716 24.23 -8.88 29.14
CA TRP A 716 24.23 -7.75 28.21
C TRP A 716 22.81 -7.30 27.77
N ALA A 717 21.84 -8.21 27.81
CA ALA A 717 20.47 -7.98 27.36
C ALA A 717 19.63 -7.15 28.36
N HIS A 718 20.12 -6.97 29.58
CA HIS A 718 19.49 -6.14 30.62
C HIS A 718 20.27 -4.85 30.91
N GLN A 719 21.38 -4.61 30.20
CA GLN A 719 22.22 -3.43 30.42
C GLN A 719 21.78 -2.26 29.53
N GLU A 720 22.07 -1.04 29.98
CA GLU A 720 21.69 0.20 29.31
C GLU A 720 22.23 0.28 27.87
N GLU A 721 23.39 -0.33 27.60
CA GLU A 721 23.97 -0.41 26.26
C GLU A 721 23.07 -1.12 25.24
N TYR A 722 22.24 -2.07 25.69
CA TYR A 722 21.23 -2.72 24.86
C TYR A 722 19.86 -2.03 24.97
N LEU A 723 19.51 -1.52 26.14
CA LEU A 723 18.18 -0.98 26.40
C LEU A 723 17.95 0.41 25.79
N HIS A 724 18.96 1.27 25.75
CA HIS A 724 18.84 2.65 25.23
C HIS A 724 17.64 3.41 25.85
N GLY A 725 17.49 3.32 27.17
CA GLY A 725 16.41 3.94 27.94
C GLY A 725 15.04 3.25 27.83
N ARG A 726 14.96 2.07 27.20
CA ARG A 726 13.72 1.27 27.13
C ARG A 726 13.47 0.56 28.46
N GLU A 727 12.19 0.43 28.81
CA GLU A 727 11.76 -0.27 30.02
C GLU A 727 12.12 -1.76 29.93
N ASP A 728 12.72 -2.27 30.99
CA ASP A 728 13.17 -3.66 31.10
C ASP A 728 12.85 -4.22 32.50
N SER A 729 12.61 -5.51 32.55
CA SER A 729 12.48 -6.26 33.78
C SER A 729 12.77 -7.73 33.53
N MET A 730 13.17 -8.46 34.57
CA MET A 730 13.40 -9.90 34.45
C MET A 730 12.15 -10.67 33.98
N SER A 731 10.95 -10.24 34.34
CA SER A 731 9.70 -10.90 33.93
C SER A 731 9.18 -10.48 32.56
N GLN A 732 9.58 -9.30 32.07
CA GLN A 732 9.26 -8.77 30.75
C GLN A 732 10.51 -8.09 30.16
N PRO A 733 11.52 -8.87 29.77
CA PRO A 733 12.74 -8.26 29.24
C PRO A 733 12.50 -7.73 27.85
N TRP A 734 13.14 -6.62 27.51
CA TRP A 734 13.13 -6.07 26.16
C TRP A 734 13.68 -7.10 25.16
N PHE A 735 14.67 -7.89 25.57
CA PHE A 735 15.23 -8.97 24.78
C PHE A 735 14.22 -10.06 24.40
N GLY A 736 13.14 -10.23 25.16
CA GLY A 736 12.02 -11.10 24.81
C GLY A 736 11.38 -10.73 23.46
N TYR A 737 11.28 -9.42 23.16
CA TYR A 737 10.79 -8.97 21.85
C TYR A 737 11.73 -9.38 20.72
N THR A 738 13.05 -9.31 20.93
CA THR A 738 14.05 -9.77 19.96
C THR A 738 13.95 -11.27 19.72
N MET A 739 13.79 -12.06 20.79
CA MET A 739 13.56 -13.50 20.69
C MET A 739 12.31 -13.84 19.89
N GLU A 740 11.21 -13.08 20.05
CA GLU A 740 10.01 -13.26 19.25
C GLU A 740 10.27 -13.17 17.73
N ARG A 741 11.23 -12.33 17.28
CA ARG A 741 11.54 -12.12 15.85
C ARG A 741 12.51 -13.13 15.26
N ILE A 742 13.34 -13.80 16.08
CA ILE A 742 14.50 -14.55 15.60
C ILE A 742 14.23 -16.04 15.33
N TRP A 743 13.07 -16.60 15.69
CA TRP A 743 12.80 -18.04 15.60
C TRP A 743 13.00 -18.63 14.20
N ASN A 744 12.60 -17.94 13.13
CA ASN A 744 12.86 -18.38 11.76
C ASN A 744 14.36 -18.52 11.47
N VAL A 745 15.19 -17.62 12.00
CA VAL A 745 16.65 -17.66 11.84
C VAL A 745 17.21 -18.84 12.59
N LEU A 746 16.81 -19.02 13.86
CA LEU A 746 17.22 -20.15 14.68
C LEU A 746 16.83 -21.47 14.02
N PHE A 747 15.62 -21.65 13.52
CA PHE A 747 15.24 -22.93 12.91
C PHE A 747 15.53 -23.01 11.41
N GLN A 748 16.43 -22.16 10.92
CA GLN A 748 16.94 -22.19 9.54
C GLN A 748 15.81 -22.14 8.48
N CYS A 749 14.75 -21.38 8.76
CA CYS A 749 13.58 -21.22 7.91
C CYS A 749 13.35 -19.77 7.50
N SER A 750 14.33 -19.20 6.79
CA SER A 750 14.28 -17.82 6.28
C SER A 750 14.21 -17.78 4.74
N ASP A 751 13.50 -18.73 4.11
CA ASP A 751 13.27 -18.70 2.66
C ASP A 751 12.35 -17.52 2.29
N MET A 752 12.80 -16.70 1.35
CA MET A 752 12.03 -15.55 0.86
C MET A 752 10.76 -15.98 0.12
N ASP A 753 10.72 -17.19 -0.44
CA ASP A 753 9.49 -17.73 -1.02
C ASP A 753 8.38 -17.86 0.02
N ILE A 754 8.70 -18.23 1.27
CA ILE A 754 7.72 -18.28 2.37
C ILE A 754 7.21 -16.87 2.68
N ALA A 755 8.13 -15.91 2.74
CA ALA A 755 7.79 -14.52 3.02
C ALA A 755 6.80 -13.93 2.02
N TRP A 756 6.88 -14.37 0.78
CA TRP A 756 6.07 -13.85 -0.32
C TRP A 756 4.82 -14.68 -0.53
N LYS A 757 4.88 -16.01 -0.48
CA LYS A 757 3.77 -16.89 -0.87
C LYS A 757 2.82 -17.22 0.27
N CYS A 758 3.25 -17.13 1.53
CA CYS A 758 2.37 -17.45 2.65
C CYS A 758 1.22 -16.43 2.76
N PRO A 759 -0.05 -16.86 2.77
CA PRO A 759 -1.19 -15.97 3.01
C PRO A 759 -1.19 -15.35 4.40
N THR A 760 -1.89 -14.22 4.52
CA THR A 760 -2.26 -13.69 5.83
C THR A 760 -3.17 -14.68 6.55
N LEU A 761 -3.11 -14.68 7.88
CA LEU A 761 -4.03 -15.45 8.73
C LEU A 761 -5.50 -15.23 8.36
N LEU A 762 -5.86 -13.99 7.97
CA LEU A 762 -7.21 -13.64 7.52
C LEU A 762 -7.62 -14.35 6.21
N SER A 763 -6.72 -14.40 5.23
CA SER A 763 -7.00 -15.04 3.94
C SER A 763 -6.94 -16.55 4.05
N GLY A 764 -6.03 -17.06 4.87
CA GLY A 764 -5.85 -18.46 5.24
C GLY A 764 -5.38 -19.39 4.12
N TRP A 765 -5.61 -19.08 2.85
CA TRP A 765 -5.15 -19.87 1.72
C TRP A 765 -4.89 -19.00 0.49
N ARG A 766 -3.97 -19.43 -0.36
CA ARG A 766 -3.68 -18.81 -1.64
C ARG A 766 -4.18 -19.71 -2.77
N PRO A 767 -5.04 -19.22 -3.69
CA PRO A 767 -5.42 -19.99 -4.88
C PRO A 767 -4.18 -20.41 -5.70
N GLY A 768 -4.05 -21.71 -5.98
CA GLY A 768 -2.86 -22.28 -6.62
C GLY A 768 -1.61 -22.34 -5.72
N GLY A 769 -1.76 -22.07 -4.42
CA GLY A 769 -0.71 -22.24 -3.42
C GLY A 769 -0.56 -23.67 -2.94
N SER A 770 0.47 -23.89 -2.15
CA SER A 770 0.79 -25.18 -1.52
C SER A 770 1.03 -25.00 -0.02
N ILE A 771 1.02 -26.10 0.73
CA ILE A 771 1.39 -26.06 2.15
C ILE A 771 2.86 -25.65 2.36
N ALA A 772 3.72 -25.80 1.35
CA ALA A 772 5.11 -25.36 1.34
C ALA A 772 5.25 -23.83 1.36
N ASP A 773 4.18 -23.10 1.03
CA ASP A 773 4.22 -21.64 0.94
C ASP A 773 4.40 -20.98 2.32
N CYS A 774 4.18 -21.69 3.43
CA CYS A 774 4.20 -21.14 4.79
C CYS A 774 5.21 -21.78 5.75
N GLN A 775 5.93 -22.81 5.32
CA GLN A 775 6.74 -23.63 6.22
C GLN A 775 7.98 -24.18 5.53
N CYS A 776 8.95 -24.59 6.34
CA CYS A 776 10.07 -25.39 5.87
C CYS A 776 9.84 -26.85 6.24
N PHE A 777 10.02 -27.75 5.27
CA PHE A 777 10.03 -29.19 5.50
C PHE A 777 11.46 -29.67 5.78
N ASP A 778 11.59 -30.82 6.44
CA ASP A 778 12.89 -31.47 6.71
C ASP A 778 13.27 -32.51 5.66
N SER A 779 12.36 -32.82 4.74
CA SER A 779 12.50 -33.84 3.69
C SER A 779 12.54 -33.25 2.29
#